data_AF-A0A8T0JZC1-F1
#
_entry.id   AF-A0A8T0JZC1-F1
#
_cell.length_a   1.000
_cell.length_b   1.000
_cell.length_c   1.000
_cell.angle_alpha   90.00
_cell.angle_beta   90.00
_cell.angle_gamma   90.00
#
_symmetry.space_group_name_H-M   'P 1'
#
loop_
_entity.id
_entity.type
_entity.pdbx_description
1 polymer ?
#
loop_
_entity_poly.entity_id
_entity_poly.type
_entity_poly.pdbx_seq_one_letter_code
_entity_poly.pdbx_strand_id
1 'polypeptide(L)'
;MHRSFNGLNEWITKKFKLLLINVILKNVISEIVAKFNEMVETLFILLDCCFALCRRLRNSVGVGSRFSGEEPDLRILESDLEAALAALKKKEDHLMEAERTVLLENSKLKHTKEELERQESEIEAAKVRYEKLLEEMKDTTDKLVAQASQVEELKLKVRDRDHEIDTVQYSLRLKEEEVEKMRVELEVKSQEASVLGSELREKGKLLDEANEIMNKQRAELEELKKGVGEKEEEIEVILEQREVEREKLKVAEANLEKQAMDWLLAQEELKRLGEDAARHAEESNQTLDDFRRVKKLLNDVRSELVSSQQALASSRSKMEEQERLLEQQLFELSEQRASVMSYMENLKDAQTEVECERTKLRVAEARNKELERDLKMEKELINGLEEELKKERTSLAQAVTEMDLLQQELGKKSAEFRETSAVLQVKESELVDAKLEIQRLKSEKASLQGILEEKDVELSNARNMMVEANQEISDLKMLMNNKETQLIEATNMLREKDEHVKIIQSELNDTNQKAFEAETVVERILGLTNKLVTSIKDEDTNSSRPLLDGMGNQLLERLSEEPAIEMRWQQKRLEKELELAKENLKKKEMEVLAAQRALTIKDGELKMTLSRLDAKEEELKKVREEVTEDSNDLKRLYALAQEKIGEVSLGDLAIEKLQLEAAQLEVEAATNALEKLAEMSSELVNKAILSVEADNCISLVPIDDKASNSITDTSKSDCFSEVKAGVARLSALSEQLVMEAGIAPAN
;
A
#
# COMPACT_ATOMS: atom_id res chain seq x y z
N MET A 1 -36.41 -18.06 18.94
CA MET A 1 -37.55 -19.01 18.86
C MET A 1 -37.17 -20.48 19.01
N HIS A 2 -35.97 -20.96 18.60
CA HIS A 2 -35.62 -22.39 18.71
C HIS A 2 -35.42 -22.94 20.13
N ARG A 3 -35.00 -22.15 21.13
CA ARG A 3 -34.85 -22.64 22.51
C ARG A 3 -36.17 -22.98 23.21
N SER A 4 -37.28 -22.35 22.83
CA SER A 4 -38.60 -22.63 23.41
C SER A 4 -39.22 -23.93 22.88
N PHE A 5 -38.81 -24.39 21.70
CA PHE A 5 -39.37 -25.58 21.06
C PHE A 5 -38.75 -26.88 21.63
N ASN A 6 -37.44 -26.86 21.94
CA ASN A 6 -36.75 -27.99 22.55
C ASN A 6 -37.26 -28.28 23.97
N GLY A 7 -37.51 -27.25 24.79
CA GLY A 7 -38.04 -27.43 26.15
C GLY A 7 -39.47 -28.01 26.17
N LEU A 8 -40.31 -27.68 25.19
CA LEU A 8 -41.66 -28.22 25.08
C LEU A 8 -41.65 -29.69 24.65
N ASN A 9 -40.78 -30.07 23.70
CA ASN A 9 -40.62 -31.46 23.27
C ASN A 9 -40.07 -32.35 24.39
N GLU A 10 -39.12 -31.85 25.18
CA GLU A 10 -38.56 -32.60 26.30
C GLU A 10 -39.59 -32.82 27.41
N TRP A 11 -40.43 -31.82 27.70
CA TRP A 11 -41.53 -31.92 28.66
C TRP A 11 -42.62 -32.91 28.22
N ILE A 12 -43.02 -32.87 26.95
CA ILE A 12 -43.99 -33.81 26.38
C ILE A 12 -43.45 -35.25 26.44
N THR A 13 -42.17 -35.44 26.09
CA THR A 13 -41.54 -36.77 26.09
C THR A 13 -41.43 -37.34 27.51
N LYS A 14 -41.10 -36.51 28.51
CA LYS A 14 -41.12 -36.91 29.94
C LYS A 14 -42.53 -37.28 30.40
N LYS A 15 -43.56 -36.49 30.05
CA LYS A 15 -44.95 -36.74 30.44
C LYS A 15 -45.50 -38.02 29.83
N PHE A 16 -45.15 -38.31 28.57
CA PHE A 16 -45.57 -39.53 27.88
C PHE A 16 -44.90 -40.79 28.48
N LYS A 17 -43.60 -40.72 28.79
CA LYS A 17 -42.90 -41.81 29.51
C LYS A 17 -43.54 -42.08 30.89
N LEU A 18 -43.90 -41.04 31.63
CA LEU A 18 -44.53 -41.17 32.95
C LEU A 18 -45.93 -41.79 32.88
N LEU A 19 -46.73 -41.44 31.86
CA LEU A 19 -48.03 -42.06 31.60
C LEU A 19 -47.90 -43.54 31.22
N LEU A 20 -46.94 -43.88 30.36
CA LEU A 20 -46.70 -45.26 29.93
C LEU A 20 -46.25 -46.14 31.10
N ILE A 21 -45.34 -45.64 31.93
CA ILE A 21 -44.90 -46.33 33.17
C ILE A 21 -46.10 -46.55 34.11
N ASN A 22 -46.99 -45.57 34.27
CA ASN A 22 -48.15 -45.68 35.14
C ASN A 22 -49.19 -46.70 34.62
N VAL A 23 -49.36 -46.80 33.29
CA VAL A 23 -50.21 -47.83 32.66
C VAL A 23 -49.62 -49.22 32.84
N ILE A 24 -48.31 -49.38 32.64
CA ILE A 24 -47.62 -50.67 32.85
C ILE A 24 -47.71 -51.10 34.31
N LEU A 25 -47.46 -50.18 35.26
CA LEU A 25 -47.62 -50.43 36.70
C LEU A 25 -49.05 -50.84 37.06
N LYS A 26 -50.07 -50.16 36.52
CA LYS A 26 -51.48 -50.53 36.74
C LYS A 26 -51.80 -51.93 36.21
N ASN A 27 -51.30 -52.30 35.03
CA ASN A 27 -51.51 -53.64 34.48
C ASN A 27 -50.84 -54.72 35.34
N VAL A 28 -49.58 -54.52 35.73
CA VAL A 28 -48.85 -55.47 36.59
C VAL A 28 -49.54 -55.61 37.96
N ILE A 29 -49.99 -54.49 38.56
CA ILE A 29 -50.71 -54.53 39.84
C ILE A 29 -52.06 -55.26 39.67
N SER A 30 -52.80 -55.01 38.59
CA SER A 30 -54.08 -55.67 38.35
C SER A 30 -53.91 -57.18 38.13
N GLU A 31 -52.82 -57.60 37.48
CA GLU A 31 -52.49 -59.01 37.23
C GLU A 31 -52.02 -59.74 38.49
N ILE A 32 -51.27 -59.05 39.37
CA ILE A 32 -50.92 -59.56 40.70
C ILE A 32 -52.17 -59.71 41.58
N VAL A 33 -53.06 -58.72 41.60
CA VAL A 33 -54.32 -58.76 42.38
C VAL A 33 -55.24 -59.87 41.88
N ALA A 34 -55.33 -60.09 40.56
CA ALA A 34 -56.11 -61.18 39.98
C ALA A 34 -55.56 -62.56 40.43
N LYS A 35 -54.25 -62.78 40.34
CA LYS A 35 -53.61 -64.02 40.82
C LYS A 35 -53.75 -64.22 42.33
N PHE A 36 -53.71 -63.14 43.11
CA PHE A 36 -53.90 -63.22 44.57
C PHE A 36 -55.34 -63.58 44.94
N ASN A 37 -56.34 -63.03 44.25
CA ASN A 37 -57.74 -63.41 44.46
C ASN A 37 -58.01 -64.86 44.06
N GLU A 38 -57.44 -65.34 42.95
CA GLU A 38 -57.57 -66.73 42.50
C GLU A 38 -56.94 -67.71 43.52
N MET A 39 -55.82 -67.31 44.14
CA MET A 39 -55.17 -68.05 45.23
C MET A 39 -56.02 -68.06 46.51
N VAL A 40 -56.64 -66.92 46.87
CA VAL A 40 -57.52 -66.82 48.05
C VAL A 40 -58.79 -67.65 47.86
N GLU A 41 -59.40 -67.66 46.67
CA GLU A 41 -60.54 -68.52 46.35
C GLU A 41 -60.19 -70.00 46.43
N THR A 42 -59.03 -70.41 45.91
CA THR A 42 -58.58 -71.81 46.04
C THR A 42 -58.27 -72.19 47.49
N LEU A 43 -57.72 -71.26 48.29
CA LEU A 43 -57.51 -71.47 49.72
C LEU A 43 -58.84 -71.56 50.49
N PHE A 44 -59.84 -70.76 50.11
CA PHE A 44 -61.18 -70.83 50.68
C PHE A 44 -61.87 -72.16 50.35
N ILE A 45 -61.75 -72.65 49.11
CA ILE A 45 -62.29 -73.96 48.70
C ILE A 45 -61.61 -75.09 49.46
N LEU A 46 -60.28 -75.06 49.63
CA LEU A 46 -59.54 -76.04 50.43
C LEU A 46 -59.92 -75.98 51.92
N LEU A 47 -60.11 -74.79 52.46
CA LEU A 47 -60.51 -74.59 53.85
C LEU A 47 -61.94 -75.08 54.08
N ASP A 48 -62.86 -74.83 53.16
CA ASP A 48 -64.26 -75.26 53.23
C ASP A 48 -64.38 -76.78 53.04
N CYS A 49 -63.57 -77.39 52.15
CA CYS A 49 -63.39 -78.84 52.07
C CYS A 49 -62.88 -79.44 53.39
N CYS A 50 -61.84 -78.84 53.99
CA CYS A 50 -61.31 -79.27 55.29
C CYS A 50 -62.35 -79.11 56.41
N PHE A 51 -63.16 -78.06 56.38
CA PHE A 51 -64.21 -77.80 57.36
C PHE A 51 -65.38 -78.79 57.21
N ALA A 52 -65.78 -79.12 55.98
CA ALA A 52 -66.77 -80.15 55.69
C ALA A 52 -66.31 -81.55 56.13
N LEU A 53 -65.02 -81.86 55.95
CA LEU A 53 -64.37 -83.08 56.44
C LEU A 53 -64.34 -83.17 57.97
N CYS A 54 -63.98 -82.08 58.64
CA CYS A 54 -64.00 -81.99 60.10
C CYS A 54 -65.43 -82.13 60.65
N ARG A 55 -66.44 -81.66 59.93
CA ARG A 55 -67.85 -81.76 60.30
C ARG A 55 -68.42 -83.18 60.11
N ARG A 56 -67.96 -83.92 59.08
CA ARG A 56 -68.30 -85.35 58.90
C ARG A 56 -67.63 -86.26 59.95
N LEU A 57 -66.38 -85.99 60.33
CA LEU A 57 -65.68 -86.72 61.40
C LEU A 57 -66.26 -86.42 62.79
N ARG A 58 -66.75 -85.20 63.04
CA ARG A 58 -67.35 -84.83 64.34
C ARG A 58 -68.72 -85.46 64.60
N ASN A 59 -69.48 -85.75 63.55
CA ASN A 59 -70.79 -86.40 63.68
C ASN A 59 -70.74 -87.94 63.78
N SER A 60 -69.57 -88.56 63.56
CA SER A 60 -69.38 -90.03 63.63
C SER A 60 -68.80 -90.54 64.96
N VAL A 61 -68.50 -89.65 65.92
CA VAL A 61 -67.82 -90.01 67.19
C VAL A 61 -68.71 -89.74 68.45
N GLY A 62 -70.00 -89.48 68.27
CA GLY A 62 -70.96 -89.31 69.38
C GLY A 62 -71.82 -90.55 69.66
N VAL A 63 -71.50 -91.27 70.74
CA VAL A 63 -72.34 -92.26 71.47
C VAL A 63 -72.52 -93.65 70.82
N GLY A 64 -72.01 -94.69 71.51
CA GLY A 64 -72.10 -96.09 71.06
C GLY A 64 -73.38 -96.81 71.45
N SER A 65 -73.94 -97.62 70.53
CA SER A 65 -74.43 -98.99 70.77
C SER A 65 -75.28 -99.51 69.59
N ARG A 66 -74.82 -100.64 69.03
CA ARG A 66 -75.51 -101.71 68.25
C ARG A 66 -75.85 -101.50 66.76
N PHE A 67 -75.17 -102.32 65.94
CA PHE A 67 -75.50 -102.94 64.64
C PHE A 67 -76.18 -102.04 63.59
N SER A 68 -75.67 -101.84 62.37
CA SER A 68 -75.12 -102.78 61.39
C SER A 68 -74.28 -102.03 60.35
N GLY A 69 -73.42 -102.75 59.62
CA GLY A 69 -72.40 -102.21 58.73
C GLY A 69 -72.88 -101.32 57.59
N GLU A 70 -72.12 -100.26 57.35
CA GLU A 70 -71.46 -99.90 56.10
C GLU A 70 -70.46 -98.78 56.43
N GLU A 71 -69.22 -98.92 55.96
CA GLU A 71 -68.06 -98.06 56.25
C GLU A 71 -68.29 -96.61 55.81
N PRO A 72 -67.83 -95.59 56.58
CA PRO A 72 -67.58 -94.29 56.00
C PRO A 72 -66.34 -94.38 55.09
N ASP A 73 -66.58 -94.12 53.81
CA ASP A 73 -65.75 -94.32 52.63
C ASP A 73 -64.36 -93.61 52.70
N LEU A 74 -63.43 -94.20 53.45
CA LEU A 74 -62.05 -93.74 53.60
C LEU A 74 -61.28 -93.69 52.27
N ARG A 75 -61.68 -94.52 51.30
CA ARG A 75 -61.08 -94.56 49.95
C ARG A 75 -61.38 -93.32 49.12
N ILE A 76 -62.55 -92.70 49.27
CA ILE A 76 -62.88 -91.45 48.55
C ILE A 76 -62.03 -90.31 49.10
N LEU A 77 -61.88 -90.23 50.42
CA LEU A 77 -61.04 -89.21 51.07
C LEU A 77 -59.55 -89.38 50.72
N GLU A 78 -59.07 -90.61 50.71
CA GLU A 78 -57.71 -90.95 50.28
C GLU A 78 -57.48 -90.54 48.81
N SER A 79 -58.44 -90.85 47.92
CA SER A 79 -58.41 -90.41 46.52
C SER A 79 -58.48 -88.89 46.37
N ASP A 80 -59.25 -88.18 47.19
CA ASP A 80 -59.35 -86.72 47.16
C ASP A 80 -58.05 -86.06 47.69
N LEU A 81 -57.42 -86.65 48.70
CA LEU A 81 -56.11 -86.21 49.21
C LEU A 81 -54.99 -86.50 48.21
N GLU A 82 -55.00 -87.66 47.56
CA GLU A 82 -54.06 -87.98 46.48
C GLU A 82 -54.24 -87.04 45.28
N ALA A 83 -55.49 -86.70 44.92
CA ALA A 83 -55.78 -85.73 43.87
C ALA A 83 -55.34 -84.30 44.24
N ALA A 84 -55.54 -83.89 45.49
CA ALA A 84 -55.07 -82.60 46.01
C ALA A 84 -53.54 -82.53 46.05
N LEU A 85 -52.85 -83.60 46.47
CA LEU A 85 -51.40 -83.70 46.43
C LEU A 85 -50.86 -83.68 44.99
N ALA A 86 -51.49 -84.39 44.07
CA ALA A 86 -51.13 -84.35 42.65
C ALA A 86 -51.33 -82.95 42.03
N ALA A 87 -52.43 -82.27 42.40
CA ALA A 87 -52.70 -80.89 41.98
C ALA A 87 -51.69 -79.89 42.57
N LEU A 88 -51.34 -80.03 43.85
CA LEU A 88 -50.31 -79.22 44.51
C LEU A 88 -48.94 -79.45 43.90
N LYS A 89 -48.54 -80.70 43.65
CA LYS A 89 -47.29 -81.03 42.97
C LYS A 89 -47.21 -80.45 41.56
N LYS A 90 -48.31 -80.53 40.80
CA LYS A 90 -48.40 -79.89 39.49
C LYS A 90 -48.29 -78.37 39.57
N LYS A 91 -48.88 -77.73 40.60
CA LYS A 91 -48.74 -76.29 40.84
C LYS A 91 -47.32 -75.91 41.26
N GLU A 92 -46.65 -76.72 42.07
CA GLU A 92 -45.24 -76.57 42.43
C GLU A 92 -44.35 -76.67 41.20
N ASP A 93 -44.55 -77.67 40.33
CA ASP A 93 -43.82 -77.80 39.06
C ASP A 93 -44.05 -76.57 38.14
N HIS A 94 -45.29 -76.09 38.03
CA HIS A 94 -45.60 -74.87 37.30
C HIS A 94 -44.97 -73.61 37.92
N LEU A 95 -44.88 -73.53 39.26
CA LEU A 95 -44.22 -72.43 39.96
C LEU A 95 -42.71 -72.47 39.75
N MET A 96 -42.08 -73.65 39.81
CA MET A 96 -40.66 -73.80 39.50
C MET A 96 -40.36 -73.43 38.06
N GLU A 97 -41.23 -73.80 37.11
CA GLU A 97 -41.08 -73.39 35.72
C GLU A 97 -41.29 -71.87 35.54
N ALA A 98 -42.28 -71.29 36.21
CA ALA A 98 -42.49 -69.84 36.23
C ALA A 98 -41.26 -69.12 36.80
N GLU A 99 -40.68 -69.60 37.91
CA GLU A 99 -39.47 -69.04 38.50
C GLU A 99 -38.28 -69.13 37.54
N ARG A 100 -38.07 -70.27 36.89
CA ARG A 100 -37.02 -70.42 35.84
C ARG A 100 -37.23 -69.45 34.69
N THR A 101 -38.47 -69.29 34.20
CA THR A 101 -38.77 -68.35 33.12
C THR A 101 -38.51 -66.90 33.56
N VAL A 102 -38.91 -66.51 34.77
CA VAL A 102 -38.66 -65.17 35.33
C VAL A 102 -37.16 -64.91 35.49
N LEU A 103 -36.37 -65.89 35.95
CA LEU A 103 -34.91 -65.75 36.04
C LEU A 103 -34.27 -65.57 34.66
N LEU A 104 -34.72 -66.35 33.67
CA LEU A 104 -34.26 -66.20 32.29
C LEU A 104 -34.63 -64.81 31.72
N GLU A 105 -35.86 -64.35 31.94
CA GLU A 105 -36.31 -63.02 31.53
C GLU A 105 -35.55 -61.90 32.23
N ASN A 106 -35.27 -62.04 33.53
CA ASN A 106 -34.49 -61.06 34.28
C ASN A 106 -33.03 -61.00 33.78
N SER A 107 -32.44 -62.14 33.41
CA SER A 107 -31.11 -62.18 32.78
C SER A 107 -31.10 -61.49 31.40
N LYS A 108 -32.15 -61.71 30.60
CA LYS A 108 -32.34 -61.02 29.30
C LYS A 108 -32.55 -59.52 29.49
N LEU A 109 -33.36 -59.12 30.47
CA LEU A 109 -33.62 -57.71 30.79
C LEU A 109 -32.35 -57.01 31.27
N LYS A 110 -31.54 -57.69 32.09
CA LYS A 110 -30.24 -57.17 32.50
C LYS A 110 -29.32 -56.93 31.29
N HIS A 111 -29.21 -57.90 30.38
CA HIS A 111 -28.42 -57.73 29.16
C HIS A 111 -28.94 -56.60 28.27
N THR A 112 -30.26 -56.46 28.07
CA THR A 112 -30.80 -55.37 27.26
C THR A 112 -30.60 -54.01 27.92
N LYS A 113 -30.65 -53.94 29.25
CA LYS A 113 -30.33 -52.72 30.00
C LYS A 113 -28.86 -52.31 29.81
N GLU A 114 -27.92 -53.23 29.97
CA GLU A 114 -26.49 -52.97 29.76
C GLU A 114 -26.20 -52.52 28.32
N GLU A 115 -26.86 -53.13 27.34
CA GLU A 115 -26.76 -52.74 25.93
C GLU A 115 -27.35 -51.33 25.67
N LEU A 116 -28.45 -50.98 26.31
CA LEU A 116 -29.01 -49.62 26.24
C LEU A 116 -28.09 -48.58 26.90
N GLU A 117 -27.49 -48.89 28.05
CA GLU A 117 -26.51 -48.03 28.72
C GLU A 117 -25.26 -47.82 27.84
N ARG A 118 -24.81 -48.86 27.13
CA ARG A 118 -23.73 -48.78 26.13
C ARG A 118 -24.12 -47.85 24.98
N GLN A 119 -25.31 -48.02 24.41
CA GLN A 119 -25.79 -47.18 23.32
C GLN A 119 -25.97 -45.72 23.74
N GLU A 120 -26.48 -45.47 24.96
CA GLU A 120 -26.60 -44.12 25.51
C GLU A 120 -25.23 -43.45 25.66
N SER A 121 -24.24 -44.20 26.14
CA SER A 121 -22.85 -43.72 26.24
C SER A 121 -22.26 -43.40 24.86
N GLU A 122 -22.54 -44.22 23.84
CA GLU A 122 -22.11 -43.98 22.47
C GLU A 122 -22.79 -42.76 21.83
N ILE A 123 -24.09 -42.57 22.10
CA ILE A 123 -24.84 -41.40 21.67
C ILE A 123 -24.26 -40.13 22.31
N GLU A 124 -23.96 -40.16 23.60
CA GLU A 124 -23.39 -39.00 24.29
C GLU A 124 -21.97 -38.68 23.77
N ALA A 125 -21.15 -39.70 23.53
CA ALA A 125 -19.86 -39.51 22.88
C ALA A 125 -19.99 -38.93 21.46
N ALA A 126 -21.00 -39.35 20.69
CA ALA A 126 -21.29 -38.79 19.37
C ALA A 126 -21.74 -37.32 19.46
N LYS A 127 -22.58 -36.95 20.43
CA LYS A 127 -22.98 -35.55 20.65
C LYS A 127 -21.79 -34.66 20.94
N VAL A 128 -20.90 -35.06 21.84
CA VAL A 128 -19.68 -34.31 22.15
C VAL A 128 -18.81 -34.13 20.90
N ARG A 129 -18.70 -35.15 20.05
CA ARG A 129 -18.00 -35.04 18.75
C ARG A 129 -18.68 -34.04 17.82
N TYR A 130 -20.01 -34.04 17.73
CA TYR A 130 -20.76 -33.07 16.92
C TYR A 130 -20.62 -31.65 17.44
N GLU A 131 -20.66 -31.44 18.77
CA GLU A 131 -20.43 -30.12 19.37
C GLU A 131 -19.02 -29.61 19.07
N LYS A 132 -18.01 -30.48 19.19
CA LYS A 132 -16.63 -30.13 18.84
C LYS A 132 -16.50 -29.74 17.37
N LEU A 133 -17.07 -30.53 16.45
CA LEU A 133 -17.05 -30.22 15.02
C LEU A 133 -17.80 -28.91 14.72
N LEU A 134 -18.91 -28.66 15.40
CA LEU A 134 -19.69 -27.44 15.24
C LEU A 134 -18.90 -26.21 15.71
N GLU A 135 -18.13 -26.32 16.78
CA GLU A 135 -17.26 -25.25 17.26
C GLU A 135 -16.06 -25.02 16.32
N GLU A 136 -15.44 -26.09 15.81
CA GLU A 136 -14.41 -26.00 14.76
C GLU A 136 -14.96 -25.34 13.48
N MET A 137 -16.20 -25.66 13.09
CA MET A 137 -16.89 -25.02 11.97
C MET A 137 -17.17 -23.53 12.20
N LYS A 138 -17.51 -23.12 13.44
CA LYS A 138 -17.64 -21.70 13.78
C LYS A 138 -16.31 -20.99 13.71
N ASP A 139 -15.27 -21.53 14.32
CA ASP A 139 -13.92 -20.93 14.32
C ASP A 139 -13.38 -20.77 12.89
N THR A 140 -13.58 -21.77 12.03
CA THR A 140 -13.22 -21.66 10.61
C THR A 140 -14.07 -20.64 9.86
N THR A 141 -15.37 -20.53 10.17
CA THR A 141 -16.26 -19.51 9.61
C THR A 141 -15.82 -18.10 10.02
N ASP A 142 -15.50 -17.88 11.30
CA ASP A 142 -15.03 -16.60 11.83
C ASP A 142 -13.70 -16.19 11.19
N LYS A 143 -12.77 -17.13 11.01
CA LYS A 143 -11.52 -16.90 10.27
C LYS A 143 -11.78 -16.51 8.81
N LEU A 144 -12.72 -17.19 8.14
CA LEU A 144 -13.06 -16.88 6.76
C LEU A 144 -13.71 -15.48 6.64
N VAL A 145 -14.57 -15.10 7.59
CA VAL A 145 -15.17 -13.76 7.65
C VAL A 145 -14.11 -12.69 7.91
N ALA A 146 -13.14 -12.96 8.79
CA ALA A 146 -12.01 -12.06 9.03
C ALA A 146 -11.14 -11.89 7.77
N GLN A 147 -10.85 -12.99 7.06
CA GLN A 147 -10.13 -12.95 5.78
C GLN A 147 -10.92 -12.19 4.70
N ALA A 148 -12.22 -12.42 4.57
CA ALA A 148 -13.08 -11.69 3.63
C ALA A 148 -13.09 -10.18 3.93
N SER A 149 -13.10 -9.81 5.21
CA SER A 149 -13.03 -8.41 5.64
C SER A 149 -11.67 -7.78 5.28
N GLN A 150 -10.56 -8.49 5.49
CA GLN A 150 -9.23 -8.03 5.08
C GLN A 150 -9.11 -7.86 3.56
N VAL A 151 -9.70 -8.78 2.78
CA VAL A 151 -9.71 -8.68 1.31
C VAL A 151 -10.48 -7.44 0.85
N GLU A 152 -11.62 -7.13 1.46
CA GLU A 152 -12.40 -5.94 1.08
C GLU A 152 -11.66 -4.64 1.48
N GLU A 153 -10.95 -4.63 2.61
CA GLU A 153 -10.07 -3.50 2.99
C GLU A 153 -8.93 -3.31 1.99
N LEU A 154 -8.26 -4.39 1.58
CA LEU A 154 -7.21 -4.31 0.55
C LEU A 154 -7.78 -3.82 -0.78
N LYS A 155 -8.97 -4.26 -1.16
CA LYS A 155 -9.66 -3.80 -2.37
C LYS A 155 -10.06 -2.33 -2.32
N LEU A 156 -10.39 -1.78 -1.15
CA LEU A 156 -10.55 -0.35 -0.95
C LEU A 156 -9.23 0.39 -1.18
N LYS A 157 -8.14 -0.06 -0.54
CA LYS A 157 -6.81 0.54 -0.71
C LYS A 157 -6.32 0.52 -2.17
N VAL A 158 -6.62 -0.56 -2.90
CA VAL A 158 -6.32 -0.66 -4.34
C VAL A 158 -7.11 0.37 -5.13
N ARG A 159 -8.41 0.52 -4.88
CA ARG A 159 -9.23 1.55 -5.55
C ARG A 159 -8.76 2.97 -5.25
N ASP A 160 -8.35 3.24 -4.01
CA ASP A 160 -7.82 4.55 -3.63
C ASP A 160 -6.51 4.85 -4.38
N ARG A 161 -5.61 3.86 -4.48
CA ARG A 161 -4.39 3.96 -5.28
C ARG A 161 -4.67 4.12 -6.77
N ASP A 162 -5.64 3.39 -7.32
CA ASP A 162 -6.06 3.53 -8.72
C ASP A 162 -6.56 4.95 -8.98
N HIS A 163 -7.37 5.51 -8.08
CA HIS A 163 -7.84 6.89 -8.18
C HIS A 163 -6.68 7.89 -8.14
N GLU A 164 -5.72 7.71 -7.24
CA GLU A 164 -4.52 8.54 -7.20
C GLU A 164 -3.70 8.42 -8.49
N ILE A 165 -3.55 7.21 -9.04
CA ILE A 165 -2.87 7.00 -10.33
C ILE A 165 -3.58 7.75 -11.44
N ASP A 166 -4.92 7.69 -11.52
CA ASP A 166 -5.69 8.44 -12.50
C ASP A 166 -5.48 9.96 -12.36
N THR A 167 -5.45 10.48 -11.13
CA THR A 167 -5.18 11.91 -10.89
C THR A 167 -3.77 12.30 -11.34
N VAL A 168 -2.76 11.48 -11.04
CA VAL A 168 -1.37 11.72 -11.45
C VAL A 168 -1.23 11.62 -12.96
N GLN A 169 -1.86 10.65 -13.60
CA GLN A 169 -1.87 10.51 -15.07
C GLN A 169 -2.52 11.70 -15.75
N TYR A 170 -3.61 12.23 -15.20
CA TYR A 170 -4.25 13.43 -15.71
C TYR A 170 -3.34 14.66 -15.60
N SER A 171 -2.71 14.87 -14.44
CA SER A 171 -1.74 15.96 -14.24
C SER A 171 -0.51 15.82 -15.13
N LEU A 172 -0.01 14.60 -15.34
CA LEU A 172 1.11 14.33 -16.25
C LEU A 172 0.75 14.68 -17.69
N ARG A 173 -0.43 14.28 -18.16
CA ARG A 173 -0.92 14.60 -19.52
C ARG A 173 -1.00 16.11 -19.74
N LEU A 174 -1.51 16.87 -18.76
CA LEU A 174 -1.53 18.33 -18.84
C LEU A 174 -0.11 18.91 -18.97
N LYS A 175 0.87 18.35 -18.24
CA LYS A 175 2.28 18.76 -18.37
C LYS A 175 2.92 18.35 -19.69
N GLU A 176 2.57 17.19 -20.24
CA GLU A 176 2.98 16.77 -21.58
C GLU A 176 2.44 17.72 -22.65
N GLU A 177 1.17 18.13 -22.55
CA GLU A 177 0.55 19.12 -23.44
C GLU A 177 1.24 20.50 -23.33
N GLU A 178 1.55 20.96 -22.11
CA GLU A 178 2.34 22.19 -21.90
C GLU A 178 3.74 22.10 -22.53
N VAL A 179 4.43 20.96 -22.37
CA VAL A 179 5.76 20.74 -22.95
C VAL A 179 5.70 20.70 -24.48
N GLU A 180 4.68 20.07 -25.06
CA GLU A 180 4.49 20.06 -26.50
C GLU A 180 4.20 21.46 -27.05
N LYS A 181 3.39 22.25 -26.33
CA LYS A 181 3.17 23.66 -26.67
C LYS A 181 4.49 24.46 -26.66
N MET A 182 5.30 24.29 -25.63
CA MET A 182 6.62 24.94 -25.54
C MET A 182 7.57 24.48 -26.66
N ARG A 183 7.52 23.20 -27.04
CA ARG A 183 8.30 22.66 -28.16
C ARG A 183 7.90 23.32 -29.49
N VAL A 184 6.60 23.43 -29.77
CA VAL A 184 6.10 24.09 -30.98
C VAL A 184 6.48 25.58 -30.98
N GLU A 185 6.32 26.29 -29.86
CA GLU A 185 6.73 27.69 -29.74
C GLU A 185 8.24 27.89 -29.98
N LEU A 186 9.07 26.95 -29.50
CA LEU A 186 10.52 26.98 -29.72
C LEU A 186 10.87 26.74 -31.19
N GLU A 187 10.19 25.80 -31.85
CA GLU A 187 10.38 25.52 -33.29
C GLU A 187 10.02 26.75 -34.13
N VAL A 188 8.90 27.40 -33.83
CA VAL A 188 8.49 28.66 -34.50
C VAL A 188 9.55 29.75 -34.30
N LYS A 189 10.03 29.95 -33.07
CA LYS A 189 11.09 30.93 -32.79
C LYS A 189 12.41 30.60 -33.49
N SER A 190 12.75 29.31 -33.61
CA SER A 190 13.92 28.85 -34.36
C SER A 190 13.79 29.20 -35.85
N GLN A 191 12.60 28.98 -36.41
CA GLN A 191 12.31 29.33 -37.80
C GLN A 191 12.34 30.85 -38.03
N GLU A 192 11.74 31.64 -37.14
CA GLU A 192 11.81 33.11 -37.17
C GLU A 192 13.27 33.59 -37.09
N ALA A 193 14.09 33.00 -36.22
CA ALA A 193 15.51 33.32 -36.11
C ALA A 193 16.29 32.97 -37.40
N SER A 194 15.94 31.86 -38.06
CA SER A 194 16.50 31.48 -39.35
C SER A 194 16.16 32.49 -40.45
N VAL A 195 14.90 32.93 -40.51
CA VAL A 195 14.43 33.97 -41.45
C VAL A 195 15.17 35.29 -41.19
N LEU A 196 15.23 35.77 -39.93
CA LEU A 196 15.99 36.97 -39.58
C LEU A 196 17.48 36.83 -39.92
N GLY A 197 18.06 35.66 -39.71
CA GLY A 197 19.44 35.37 -40.11
C GLY A 197 19.66 35.44 -41.63
N SER A 198 18.67 35.05 -42.43
CA SER A 198 18.69 35.18 -43.88
C SER A 198 18.57 36.64 -44.34
N GLU A 199 17.63 37.41 -43.78
CA GLU A 199 17.47 38.84 -44.05
C GLU A 199 18.71 39.65 -43.67
N LEU A 200 19.32 39.35 -42.53
CA LEU A 200 20.56 40.00 -42.08
C LEU A 200 21.70 39.74 -43.06
N ARG A 201 21.78 38.51 -43.59
CA ARG A 201 22.78 38.13 -44.60
C ARG A 201 22.56 38.87 -45.92
N GLU A 202 21.32 39.05 -46.35
CA GLU A 202 20.98 39.84 -47.53
C GLU A 202 21.30 41.32 -47.35
N LYS A 203 20.95 41.90 -46.20
CA LYS A 203 21.36 43.27 -45.85
C LYS A 203 22.88 43.42 -45.82
N GLY A 204 23.61 42.41 -45.36
CA GLY A 204 25.07 42.34 -45.44
C GLY A 204 25.57 42.45 -46.89
N LYS A 205 25.01 41.65 -47.81
CA LYS A 205 25.36 41.72 -49.24
C LYS A 205 25.08 43.09 -49.85
N LEU A 206 23.94 43.70 -49.53
CA LEU A 206 23.60 45.04 -50.02
C LEU A 206 24.56 46.11 -49.49
N LEU A 207 25.01 45.98 -48.23
CA LEU A 207 26.02 46.86 -47.66
C LEU A 207 27.38 46.69 -48.34
N ASP A 208 27.80 45.45 -48.62
CA ASP A 208 29.03 45.19 -49.37
C ASP A 208 28.97 45.81 -50.77
N GLU A 209 27.84 45.66 -51.47
CA GLU A 209 27.63 46.26 -52.80
C GLU A 209 27.61 47.79 -52.75
N ALA A 210 26.94 48.39 -51.76
CA ALA A 210 26.98 49.83 -51.53
C ALA A 210 28.39 50.34 -51.24
N ASN A 211 29.19 49.56 -50.49
CA ASN A 211 30.57 49.90 -50.19
C ASN A 211 31.46 49.83 -51.44
N GLU A 212 31.25 48.85 -52.31
CA GLU A 212 31.91 48.78 -53.63
C GLU A 212 31.54 49.97 -54.52
N ILE A 213 30.27 50.38 -54.55
CA ILE A 213 29.84 51.58 -55.28
C ILE A 213 30.51 52.83 -54.71
N MET A 214 30.54 52.96 -53.39
CA MET A 214 31.20 54.09 -52.72
C MET A 214 32.70 54.14 -53.04
N ASN A 215 33.37 53.00 -53.10
CA ASN A 215 34.78 52.90 -53.50
C ASN A 215 34.99 53.31 -54.96
N LYS A 216 34.09 52.93 -55.88
CA LYS A 216 34.12 53.38 -57.28
C LYS A 216 33.92 54.88 -57.39
N GLN A 217 32.89 55.43 -56.74
CA GLN A 217 32.63 56.88 -56.73
C GLN A 217 33.80 57.67 -56.14
N ARG A 218 34.45 57.14 -55.08
CA ARG A 218 35.67 57.74 -54.53
C ARG A 218 36.80 57.77 -55.55
N ALA A 219 37.00 56.71 -56.32
CA ALA A 219 38.02 56.67 -57.37
C ALA A 219 37.72 57.67 -58.50
N GLU A 220 36.47 57.73 -58.97
CA GLU A 220 36.02 58.68 -60.00
C GLU A 220 36.20 60.14 -59.54
N LEU A 221 35.85 60.46 -58.29
CA LEU A 221 36.05 61.79 -57.73
C LEU A 221 37.53 62.19 -57.69
N GLU A 222 38.42 61.25 -57.36
CA GLU A 222 39.85 61.53 -57.28
C GLU A 222 40.46 61.71 -58.69
N GLU A 223 39.94 61.01 -59.70
CA GLU A 223 40.28 61.23 -61.11
C GLU A 223 39.76 62.59 -61.63
N LEU A 224 38.51 62.94 -61.33
CA LEU A 224 37.95 64.26 -61.67
C LEU A 224 38.75 65.39 -61.02
N LYS A 225 39.10 65.24 -59.75
CA LYS A 225 39.92 66.20 -59.02
C LYS A 225 41.31 66.38 -59.66
N LYS A 226 41.92 65.28 -60.13
CA LYS A 226 43.16 65.34 -60.91
C LYS A 226 42.96 66.10 -62.23
N GLY A 227 41.89 65.79 -62.97
CA GLY A 227 41.57 66.47 -64.24
C GLY A 227 41.27 67.97 -64.06
N VAL A 228 40.61 68.37 -62.96
CA VAL A 228 40.43 69.77 -62.59
C VAL A 228 41.78 70.45 -62.35
N GLY A 229 42.69 69.82 -61.60
CA GLY A 229 44.04 70.35 -61.40
C GLY A 229 44.83 70.52 -62.70
N GLU A 230 44.77 69.54 -63.61
CA GLU A 230 45.38 69.66 -64.94
C GLU A 230 44.81 70.83 -65.75
N LYS A 231 43.49 71.09 -65.64
CA LYS A 231 42.86 72.25 -66.29
C LYS A 231 43.19 73.58 -65.63
N GLU A 232 43.34 73.61 -64.32
CA GLU A 232 43.83 74.79 -63.60
C GLU A 232 45.25 75.17 -64.07
N GLU A 233 46.15 74.18 -64.21
CA GLU A 233 47.49 74.38 -64.77
C GLU A 233 47.45 74.88 -66.23
N GLU A 234 46.59 74.31 -67.09
CA GLU A 234 46.40 74.80 -68.46
C GLU A 234 45.92 76.26 -68.50
N ILE A 235 44.97 76.64 -67.63
CA ILE A 235 44.46 78.01 -67.54
C ILE A 235 45.58 78.95 -67.09
N GLU A 236 46.41 78.55 -66.12
CA GLU A 236 47.57 79.34 -65.67
C GLU A 236 48.52 79.63 -66.84
N VAL A 237 48.86 78.63 -67.65
CA VAL A 237 49.69 78.80 -68.86
C VAL A 237 49.04 79.74 -69.89
N ILE A 238 47.72 79.61 -70.13
CA ILE A 238 47.00 80.51 -71.06
C ILE A 238 46.99 81.95 -70.54
N LEU A 239 46.82 82.14 -69.23
CA LEU A 239 46.86 83.46 -68.60
C LEU A 239 48.25 84.10 -68.77
N GLU A 240 49.32 83.34 -68.56
CA GLU A 240 50.69 83.81 -68.82
C GLU A 240 50.89 84.19 -70.29
N GLN A 241 50.43 83.37 -71.23
CA GLN A 241 50.52 83.66 -72.66
C GLN A 241 49.73 84.92 -73.05
N ARG A 242 48.51 85.08 -72.51
CA ARG A 242 47.68 86.26 -72.76
C ARG A 242 48.35 87.53 -72.24
N GLU A 243 49.05 87.46 -71.13
CA GLU A 243 49.79 88.61 -70.60
C GLU A 243 50.94 89.01 -71.54
N VAL A 244 51.67 88.03 -72.09
CA VAL A 244 52.70 88.28 -73.11
C VAL A 244 52.10 88.93 -74.37
N GLU A 245 50.93 88.48 -74.82
CA GLU A 245 50.24 89.09 -75.97
C GLU A 245 49.74 90.51 -75.67
N ARG A 246 49.23 90.76 -74.46
CA ARG A 246 48.84 92.08 -74.00
C ARG A 246 50.01 93.07 -74.09
N GLU A 247 51.19 92.65 -73.65
CA GLU A 247 52.40 93.48 -73.77
C GLU A 247 52.80 93.73 -75.24
N LYS A 248 52.67 92.74 -76.14
CA LYS A 248 52.87 92.95 -77.58
C LYS A 248 51.88 93.95 -78.17
N LEU A 249 50.60 93.89 -77.75
CA LEU A 249 49.57 94.83 -78.21
C LEU A 249 49.85 96.26 -77.73
N LYS A 250 50.30 96.46 -76.48
CA LYS A 250 50.73 97.79 -76.00
C LYS A 250 51.84 98.39 -76.87
N VAL A 251 52.80 97.57 -77.30
CA VAL A 251 53.87 98.00 -78.22
C VAL A 251 53.31 98.38 -79.59
N ALA A 252 52.36 97.61 -80.13
CA ALA A 252 51.72 97.92 -81.41
C ALA A 252 50.84 99.19 -81.34
N GLU A 253 50.11 99.37 -80.24
CA GLU A 253 49.29 100.57 -79.97
C GLU A 253 50.15 101.83 -79.95
N ALA A 254 51.28 101.82 -79.21
CA ALA A 254 52.22 102.93 -79.20
C ALA A 254 52.80 103.26 -80.59
N ASN A 255 53.00 102.25 -81.45
CA ASN A 255 53.45 102.46 -82.83
C ASN A 255 52.38 103.10 -83.72
N LEU A 256 51.11 102.73 -83.56
CA LEU A 256 49.99 103.32 -84.32
C LEU A 256 49.69 104.75 -83.89
N GLU A 257 49.76 105.04 -82.58
CA GLU A 257 49.58 106.40 -82.06
C GLU A 257 50.58 107.37 -82.69
N LYS A 258 51.83 106.92 -82.87
CA LYS A 258 52.86 107.69 -83.59
C LYS A 258 52.48 107.97 -85.05
N GLN A 259 51.99 106.97 -85.78
CA GLN A 259 51.54 107.15 -87.18
C GLN A 259 50.33 108.10 -87.29
N ALA A 260 49.40 108.06 -86.33
CA ALA A 260 48.23 108.93 -86.32
C ALA A 260 48.59 110.42 -86.15
N MET A 261 49.60 110.74 -85.34
CA MET A 261 50.10 112.11 -85.21
C MET A 261 50.68 112.65 -86.52
N ASP A 262 51.37 111.82 -87.29
CA ASP A 262 51.96 112.22 -88.57
C ASP A 262 50.88 112.54 -89.65
N TRP A 263 49.71 111.87 -89.61
CA TRP A 263 48.61 112.10 -90.56
C TRP A 263 47.87 113.43 -90.31
N LEU A 264 47.66 113.82 -89.04
CA LEU A 264 46.96 115.05 -88.69
C LEU A 264 47.67 116.30 -89.20
N LEU A 265 49.01 116.29 -89.27
CA LEU A 265 49.80 117.39 -89.82
C LEU A 265 49.55 117.62 -91.33
N ALA A 266 49.15 116.58 -92.07
CA ALA A 266 48.85 116.68 -93.51
C ALA A 266 47.42 117.21 -93.80
N GLN A 267 46.48 117.03 -92.87
CA GLN A 267 45.08 117.44 -93.05
C GLN A 267 44.89 118.98 -92.94
N GLU A 268 45.72 119.65 -92.15
CA GLU A 268 45.67 121.10 -91.93
C GLU A 268 46.04 121.90 -93.21
N GLU A 269 46.85 121.32 -94.11
CA GLU A 269 47.25 121.97 -95.38
C GLU A 269 46.12 122.03 -96.43
N LEU A 270 45.13 121.12 -96.38
CA LEU A 270 44.02 121.05 -97.34
C LEU A 270 42.89 122.06 -97.06
N LYS A 271 42.74 122.52 -95.81
CA LYS A 271 41.71 123.50 -95.43
C LYS A 271 41.93 124.90 -96.01
N ARG A 272 43.17 125.27 -96.36
CA ARG A 272 43.49 126.60 -96.93
C ARG A 272 43.00 126.83 -98.37
N LEU A 273 42.51 125.81 -99.08
CA LEU A 273 42.10 125.89 -100.49
C LEU A 273 40.59 125.86 -100.71
N GLY A 274 39.77 125.80 -99.65
CA GLY A 274 38.32 125.60 -99.73
C GLY A 274 37.45 126.87 -99.65
N GLU A 275 38.02 128.06 -99.42
CA GLU A 275 37.23 129.25 -99.07
C GLU A 275 36.81 130.17 -100.25
N ASP A 276 37.25 129.90 -101.49
CA ASP A 276 36.97 130.79 -102.65
C ASP A 276 35.82 130.34 -103.59
N ALA A 277 35.11 129.25 -103.30
CA ALA A 277 34.08 128.73 -104.19
C ALA A 277 32.65 128.97 -103.68
N ALA A 278 32.12 130.12 -104.13
CA ALA A 278 30.78 130.26 -104.69
C ALA A 278 29.59 130.47 -103.74
N ARG A 279 29.31 131.76 -103.53
CA ARG A 279 27.96 132.34 -103.41
C ARG A 279 27.23 132.32 -104.76
N HIS A 280 25.90 132.24 -104.68
CA HIS A 280 24.84 132.46 -105.68
C HIS A 280 24.30 131.23 -106.43
N ALA A 281 23.03 130.91 -106.17
CA ALA A 281 21.94 131.34 -107.06
C ALA A 281 20.58 131.04 -106.40
N GLU A 282 19.85 132.09 -106.06
CA GLU A 282 18.47 132.09 -105.62
C GLU A 282 17.62 132.65 -106.76
N GLU A 283 16.47 132.03 -107.04
CA GLU A 283 15.19 132.61 -107.48
C GLU A 283 14.37 131.63 -108.34
N SER A 284 13.43 130.93 -107.69
CA SER A 284 12.26 130.33 -108.34
C SER A 284 11.09 130.30 -107.35
N ASN A 285 10.68 131.49 -106.91
CA ASN A 285 9.56 131.72 -106.01
C ASN A 285 8.26 131.94 -106.80
N GLN A 286 7.63 130.84 -107.23
CA GLN A 286 6.15 130.79 -107.37
C GLN A 286 5.61 129.35 -107.42
N THR A 287 6.42 128.36 -107.82
CA THR A 287 6.20 126.92 -107.55
C THR A 287 6.32 126.60 -106.06
N LEU A 288 7.07 127.42 -105.31
CA LEU A 288 7.27 127.27 -103.87
C LEU A 288 5.98 127.37 -103.04
N ASP A 289 4.91 128.03 -103.49
CA ASP A 289 3.69 128.20 -102.68
C ASP A 289 2.74 126.99 -102.73
N ASP A 290 2.60 126.32 -103.88
CA ASP A 290 1.86 125.06 -103.97
C ASP A 290 2.67 123.89 -103.39
N PHE A 291 4.00 123.90 -103.57
CA PHE A 291 4.90 123.03 -102.79
C PHE A 291 4.81 123.32 -101.28
N ARG A 292 4.59 124.58 -100.84
CA ARG A 292 4.41 124.93 -99.42
C ARG A 292 3.08 124.40 -98.87
N ARG A 293 2.01 124.42 -99.66
CA ARG A 293 0.72 123.81 -99.29
C ARG A 293 0.77 122.29 -99.22
N VAL A 294 1.34 121.62 -100.22
CA VAL A 294 1.52 120.15 -100.20
C VAL A 294 2.48 119.74 -99.10
N LYS A 295 3.56 120.49 -98.87
CA LYS A 295 4.50 120.27 -97.76
C LYS A 295 3.84 120.48 -96.40
N LYS A 296 2.89 121.42 -96.27
CA LYS A 296 2.10 121.59 -95.06
C LYS A 296 1.21 120.36 -94.79
N LEU A 297 0.44 119.91 -95.78
CA LEU A 297 -0.37 118.69 -95.66
C LEU A 297 0.48 117.44 -95.40
N LEU A 298 1.64 117.31 -96.04
CA LEU A 298 2.58 116.21 -95.80
C LEU A 298 3.19 116.27 -94.40
N ASN A 299 3.43 117.47 -93.85
CA ASN A 299 3.88 117.66 -92.48
C ASN A 299 2.76 117.32 -91.48
N ASP A 300 1.52 117.70 -91.78
CA ASP A 300 0.35 117.38 -90.97
C ASP A 300 0.16 115.85 -90.91
N VAL A 301 0.16 115.15 -92.06
CA VAL A 301 0.09 113.68 -92.13
C VAL A 301 1.29 113.01 -91.46
N ARG A 302 2.50 113.56 -91.59
CA ARG A 302 3.67 113.05 -90.84
C ARG A 302 3.50 113.22 -89.33
N SER A 303 2.94 114.33 -88.87
CA SER A 303 2.68 114.56 -87.45
C SER A 303 1.57 113.66 -86.91
N GLU A 304 0.54 113.37 -87.71
CA GLU A 304 -0.49 112.38 -87.40
C GLU A 304 0.08 110.95 -87.39
N LEU A 305 0.97 110.62 -88.32
CA LEU A 305 1.64 109.32 -88.37
C LEU A 305 2.59 109.13 -87.18
N VAL A 306 3.39 110.15 -86.83
CA VAL A 306 4.29 110.10 -85.68
C VAL A 306 3.51 110.06 -84.38
N SER A 307 2.42 110.82 -84.24
CA SER A 307 1.55 110.73 -83.07
C SER A 307 0.84 109.38 -82.98
N SER A 308 0.43 108.79 -84.10
CA SER A 308 -0.10 107.41 -84.14
C SER A 308 0.97 106.38 -83.76
N GLN A 309 2.20 106.52 -84.25
CA GLN A 309 3.33 105.66 -83.89
C GLN A 309 3.69 105.78 -82.41
N GLN A 310 3.65 107.00 -81.85
CA GLN A 310 3.90 107.25 -80.43
C GLN A 310 2.76 106.74 -79.55
N ALA A 311 1.50 106.84 -80.00
CA ALA A 311 0.35 106.25 -79.34
C ALA A 311 0.39 104.71 -79.37
N LEU A 312 0.83 104.11 -80.47
CA LEU A 312 1.05 102.67 -80.57
C LEU A 312 2.21 102.20 -79.68
N ALA A 313 3.33 102.94 -79.63
CA ALA A 313 4.44 102.64 -78.73
C ALA A 313 4.03 102.76 -77.25
N SER A 314 3.24 103.78 -76.91
CA SER A 314 2.65 103.93 -75.57
C SER A 314 1.69 102.79 -75.22
N SER A 315 0.82 102.40 -76.16
CA SER A 315 -0.07 101.24 -76.01
C SER A 315 0.70 99.93 -75.81
N ARG A 316 1.76 99.72 -76.60
CA ARG A 316 2.64 98.54 -76.50
C ARG A 316 3.39 98.50 -75.17
N SER A 317 3.96 99.62 -74.74
CA SER A 317 4.62 99.72 -73.43
C SER A 317 3.66 99.43 -72.27
N LYS A 318 2.41 99.92 -72.36
CA LYS A 318 1.38 99.61 -71.36
C LYS A 318 0.98 98.13 -71.36
N MET A 319 0.93 97.50 -72.53
CA MET A 319 0.66 96.07 -72.67
C MET A 319 1.81 95.22 -72.12
N GLU A 320 3.07 95.58 -72.40
CA GLU A 320 4.27 94.93 -71.83
C GLU A 320 4.31 95.08 -70.30
N GLU A 321 3.88 96.22 -69.75
CA GLU A 321 3.77 96.39 -68.29
C GLU A 321 2.67 95.50 -67.69
N GLN A 322 1.53 95.35 -68.37
CA GLN A 322 0.48 94.42 -67.97
C GLN A 322 0.93 92.96 -68.06
N GLU A 323 1.71 92.60 -69.08
CA GLU A 323 2.29 91.25 -69.24
C GLU A 323 3.23 90.92 -68.08
N ARG A 324 4.14 91.81 -67.71
CA ARG A 324 5.00 91.62 -66.53
C ARG A 324 4.21 91.47 -65.23
N LEU A 325 3.13 92.25 -65.07
CA LEU A 325 2.27 92.12 -63.89
C LEU A 325 1.58 90.75 -63.84
N LEU A 326 1.09 90.24 -64.97
CA LEU A 326 0.50 88.90 -65.07
C LEU A 326 1.54 87.80 -64.82
N GLU A 327 2.76 87.93 -65.35
CA GLU A 327 3.86 87.00 -65.07
C GLU A 327 4.20 86.96 -63.58
N GLN A 328 4.25 88.12 -62.91
CA GLN A 328 4.48 88.21 -61.48
C GLN A 328 3.36 87.50 -60.70
N GLN A 329 2.09 87.72 -61.07
CA GLN A 329 0.95 87.04 -60.44
C GLN A 329 0.98 85.53 -60.65
N LEU A 330 1.38 85.05 -61.84
CA LEU A 330 1.54 83.62 -62.11
C LEU A 330 2.66 83.01 -61.27
N PHE A 331 3.77 83.73 -61.10
CA PHE A 331 4.86 83.29 -60.24
C PHE A 331 4.42 83.18 -58.77
N GLU A 332 3.76 84.22 -58.23
CA GLU A 332 3.23 84.22 -56.86
C GLU A 332 2.21 83.08 -56.64
N LEU A 333 1.31 82.84 -57.61
CA LEU A 333 0.38 81.70 -57.57
C LEU A 333 1.12 80.35 -57.59
N SER A 334 2.21 80.24 -58.34
CA SER A 334 3.03 79.02 -58.39
C SER A 334 3.72 78.73 -57.05
N GLU A 335 4.26 79.76 -56.38
CA GLU A 335 4.85 79.64 -55.05
C GLU A 335 3.81 79.28 -54.00
N GLN A 336 2.64 79.93 -54.04
CA GLN A 336 1.52 79.56 -53.15
C GLN A 336 1.11 78.10 -53.36
N ARG A 337 1.00 77.65 -54.60
CA ARG A 337 0.69 76.25 -54.92
C ARG A 337 1.77 75.30 -54.37
N ALA A 338 3.04 75.64 -54.51
CA ALA A 338 4.14 74.87 -53.95
C ALA A 338 4.07 74.79 -52.42
N SER A 339 3.79 75.91 -51.74
CA SER A 339 3.62 75.94 -50.29
C SER A 339 2.45 75.09 -49.80
N VAL A 340 1.30 75.13 -50.50
CA VAL A 340 0.13 74.30 -50.18
C VAL A 340 0.42 72.82 -50.38
N MET A 341 1.16 72.45 -51.43
CA MET A 341 1.59 71.07 -51.63
C MET A 341 2.50 70.59 -50.49
N SER A 342 3.45 71.42 -50.03
CA SER A 342 4.30 71.10 -48.89
C SER A 342 3.51 70.96 -47.58
N TYR A 343 2.56 71.86 -47.29
CA TYR A 343 1.70 71.72 -46.10
C TYR A 343 0.83 70.46 -46.16
N MET A 344 0.34 70.10 -47.34
CA MET A 344 -0.46 68.90 -47.55
C MET A 344 0.39 67.62 -47.40
N GLU A 345 1.65 67.65 -47.80
CA GLU A 345 2.61 66.56 -47.56
C GLU A 345 2.91 66.40 -46.08
N ASN A 346 3.27 67.48 -45.38
CA ASN A 346 3.48 67.47 -43.93
C ASN A 346 2.23 67.00 -43.15
N LEU A 347 1.03 67.36 -43.62
CA LEU A 347 -0.22 66.90 -43.02
C LEU A 347 -0.42 65.39 -43.21
N LYS A 348 -0.05 64.85 -44.37
CA LYS A 348 -0.08 63.40 -44.61
C LYS A 348 0.92 62.68 -43.70
N ASP A 349 2.14 63.21 -43.56
CA ASP A 349 3.15 62.62 -42.69
C ASP A 349 2.67 62.61 -41.22
N ALA A 350 2.14 63.73 -40.73
CA ALA A 350 1.55 63.81 -39.39
C ALA A 350 0.37 62.83 -39.21
N GLN A 351 -0.45 62.64 -40.25
CA GLN A 351 -1.52 61.64 -40.23
C GLN A 351 -0.96 60.21 -40.11
N THR A 352 0.11 59.89 -40.86
CA THR A 352 0.76 58.57 -40.76
C THR A 352 1.39 58.36 -39.38
N GLU A 353 2.04 59.37 -38.80
CA GLU A 353 2.63 59.29 -37.46
C GLU A 353 1.58 59.04 -36.38
N VAL A 354 0.44 59.75 -36.44
CA VAL A 354 -0.69 59.53 -35.52
C VAL A 354 -1.24 58.11 -35.66
N GLU A 355 -1.35 57.58 -36.87
CA GLU A 355 -1.83 56.21 -37.08
C GLU A 355 -0.81 55.17 -36.57
N CYS A 356 0.49 55.41 -36.75
CA CYS A 356 1.54 54.60 -36.14
C CYS A 356 1.45 54.60 -34.61
N GLU A 357 1.31 55.76 -33.97
CA GLU A 357 1.17 55.83 -32.50
C GLU A 357 -0.12 55.16 -32.01
N ARG A 358 -1.23 55.25 -32.77
CA ARG A 358 -2.46 54.50 -32.47
C ARG A 358 -2.25 52.98 -32.53
N THR A 359 -1.47 52.49 -33.49
CA THR A 359 -1.15 51.06 -33.56
C THR A 359 -0.30 50.63 -32.36
N LYS A 360 0.72 51.41 -31.98
CA LYS A 360 1.54 51.15 -30.78
C LYS A 360 0.68 51.15 -29.51
N LEU A 361 -0.25 52.09 -29.38
CA LEU A 361 -1.18 52.15 -28.24
C LEU A 361 -2.07 50.89 -28.19
N ARG A 362 -2.65 50.45 -29.31
CA ARG A 362 -3.45 49.22 -29.38
C ARG A 362 -2.65 47.98 -28.97
N VAL A 363 -1.38 47.88 -29.39
CA VAL A 363 -0.49 46.78 -28.99
C VAL A 363 -0.20 46.84 -27.48
N ALA A 364 0.07 48.02 -26.93
CA ALA A 364 0.31 48.20 -25.50
C ALA A 364 -0.94 47.85 -24.67
N GLU A 365 -2.13 48.26 -25.10
CA GLU A 365 -3.40 47.90 -24.46
C GLU A 365 -3.67 46.39 -24.49
N ALA A 366 -3.37 45.73 -25.60
CA ALA A 366 -3.49 44.27 -25.71
C ALA A 366 -2.55 43.56 -24.72
N ARG A 367 -1.28 44.00 -24.65
CA ARG A 367 -0.29 43.47 -23.71
C ARG A 367 -0.69 43.70 -22.26
N ASN A 368 -1.25 44.86 -21.92
CA ASN A 368 -1.75 45.12 -20.56
C ASN A 368 -2.90 44.18 -20.19
N LYS A 369 -3.85 43.94 -21.11
CA LYS A 369 -4.94 42.99 -20.89
C LYS A 369 -4.45 41.55 -20.72
N GLU A 370 -3.38 41.16 -21.40
CA GLU A 370 -2.72 39.86 -21.21
C GLU A 370 -2.10 39.76 -19.82
N LEU A 371 -1.29 40.74 -19.42
CA LEU A 371 -0.68 40.80 -18.08
C LEU A 371 -1.72 40.82 -16.95
N GLU A 372 -2.87 41.47 -17.13
CA GLU A 372 -3.97 41.44 -16.16
C GLU A 372 -4.57 40.04 -16.01
N ARG A 373 -4.69 39.27 -17.11
CA ARG A 373 -5.14 37.88 -17.05
C ARG A 373 -4.11 37.00 -16.36
N ASP A 374 -2.83 37.17 -16.68
CA ASP A 374 -1.74 36.41 -16.05
C ASP A 374 -1.68 36.67 -14.55
N LEU A 375 -1.74 37.95 -14.13
CA LEU A 375 -1.79 38.33 -12.72
C LEU A 375 -3.01 37.74 -12.01
N LYS A 376 -4.15 37.59 -12.70
CA LYS A 376 -5.34 36.95 -12.12
C LYS A 376 -5.12 35.45 -11.92
N MET A 377 -4.60 34.75 -12.93
CA MET A 377 -4.29 33.33 -12.84
C MET A 377 -3.25 33.04 -11.75
N GLU A 378 -2.21 33.88 -11.66
CA GLU A 378 -1.17 33.75 -10.63
C GLU A 378 -1.73 33.96 -9.21
N LYS A 379 -2.65 34.92 -9.02
CA LYS A 379 -3.38 35.08 -7.74
C LYS A 379 -4.23 33.87 -7.39
N GLU A 380 -4.92 33.28 -8.36
CA GLU A 380 -5.71 32.06 -8.15
C GLU A 380 -4.82 30.89 -7.74
N LEU A 381 -3.65 30.73 -8.38
CA LEU A 381 -2.65 29.73 -7.99
C LEU A 381 -2.11 29.96 -6.57
N ILE A 382 -1.75 31.20 -6.22
CA ILE A 382 -1.28 31.56 -4.88
C ILE A 382 -2.34 31.21 -3.83
N ASN A 383 -3.61 31.54 -4.07
CA ASN A 383 -4.70 31.18 -3.17
C ASN A 383 -4.85 29.66 -3.03
N GLY A 384 -4.70 28.90 -4.12
CA GLY A 384 -4.70 27.43 -4.09
C GLY A 384 -3.60 26.87 -3.19
N LEU A 385 -2.37 27.36 -3.37
CA LEU A 385 -1.22 26.97 -2.54
C LEU A 385 -1.39 27.36 -1.07
N GLU A 386 -1.99 28.52 -0.78
CA GLU A 386 -2.30 28.92 0.60
C GLU A 386 -3.30 27.99 1.28
N GLU A 387 -4.33 27.54 0.56
CA GLU A 387 -5.31 26.59 1.08
C GLU A 387 -4.72 25.19 1.28
N GLU A 388 -3.85 24.72 0.37
CA GLU A 388 -3.09 23.49 0.57
C GLU A 388 -2.17 23.59 1.79
N LEU A 389 -1.44 24.70 1.93
CA LEU A 389 -0.59 24.95 3.11
C LEU A 389 -1.41 24.93 4.41
N LYS A 390 -2.62 25.50 4.42
CA LYS A 390 -3.52 25.45 5.58
C LYS A 390 -3.95 24.01 5.90
N LYS A 391 -4.33 23.22 4.89
CA LYS A 391 -4.70 21.81 5.06
C LYS A 391 -3.55 21.00 5.64
N GLU A 392 -2.36 21.12 5.07
CA GLU A 392 -1.15 20.44 5.56
C GLU A 392 -0.83 20.83 7.00
N ARG A 393 -0.95 22.13 7.35
CA ARG A 393 -0.77 22.58 8.74
C ARG A 393 -1.79 21.98 9.69
N THR A 394 -3.06 21.85 9.29
CA THR A 394 -4.09 21.21 10.12
C THR A 394 -3.86 19.71 10.29
N SER A 395 -3.46 19.00 9.23
CA SER A 395 -3.09 17.58 9.27
C SER A 395 -1.88 17.35 10.16
N LEU A 396 -0.86 18.19 10.05
CA LEU A 396 0.32 18.13 10.91
C LEU A 396 -0.02 18.40 12.38
N ALA A 397 -0.86 19.40 12.66
CA ALA A 397 -1.31 19.68 14.02
C ALA A 397 -2.06 18.47 14.61
N GLN A 398 -2.93 17.82 13.83
CA GLN A 398 -3.60 16.60 14.24
C GLN A 398 -2.60 15.47 14.53
N ALA A 399 -1.64 15.22 13.63
CA ALA A 399 -0.61 14.19 13.83
C ALA A 399 0.23 14.43 15.09
N VAL A 400 0.54 15.69 15.42
CA VAL A 400 1.23 16.04 16.67
C VAL A 400 0.36 15.70 17.89
N THR A 401 -0.95 16.02 17.86
CA THR A 401 -1.84 15.66 18.97
C THR A 401 -1.99 14.14 19.15
N GLU A 402 -2.04 13.39 18.05
CA GLU A 402 -2.07 11.92 18.09
C GLU A 402 -0.76 11.35 18.64
N MET A 403 0.39 11.92 18.26
CA MET A 403 1.69 11.55 18.81
C MET A 403 1.75 11.79 20.33
N ASP A 404 1.25 12.93 20.82
CA ASP A 404 1.20 13.25 22.25
C ASP A 404 0.33 12.23 23.02
N LEU A 405 -0.80 11.81 22.44
CA LEU A 405 -1.68 10.79 23.01
C LEU A 405 -0.98 9.42 23.08
N LEU A 406 -0.33 8.99 21.99
CA LEU A 406 0.42 7.74 21.95
C LEU A 406 1.59 7.74 22.94
N GLN A 407 2.28 8.87 23.09
CA GLN A 407 3.35 9.03 24.06
C GLN A 407 2.83 8.92 25.50
N GLN A 408 1.66 9.51 25.78
CA GLN A 408 1.01 9.36 27.08
C GLN A 408 0.61 7.90 27.36
N GLU A 409 0.04 7.21 26.37
CA GLU A 409 -0.35 5.80 26.49
C GLU A 409 0.87 4.88 26.69
N LEU A 410 1.95 5.12 25.96
CA LEU A 410 3.22 4.44 26.15
C LEU A 410 3.78 4.65 27.57
N GLY A 411 3.69 5.89 28.08
CA GLY A 411 4.06 6.21 29.46
C GLY A 411 3.25 5.41 30.49
N LYS A 412 1.93 5.30 30.30
CA LYS A 412 1.05 4.48 31.14
C LYS A 412 1.42 3.00 31.07
N LYS A 413 1.58 2.43 29.87
CA LYS A 413 1.97 1.03 29.67
C LYS A 413 3.32 0.69 30.27
N SER A 414 4.29 1.61 30.18
CA SER A 414 5.60 1.46 30.82
C SER A 414 5.49 1.48 32.35
N ALA A 415 4.61 2.31 32.93
CA ALA A 415 4.33 2.29 34.36
C ALA A 415 3.68 0.97 34.81
N GLU A 416 2.64 0.50 34.10
CA GLU A 416 1.99 -0.80 34.34
C GLU A 416 2.99 -1.97 34.24
N PHE A 417 3.89 -1.93 33.25
CA PHE A 417 4.93 -2.93 33.09
C PHE A 417 5.92 -2.93 34.27
N ARG A 418 6.34 -1.75 34.73
CA ARG A 418 7.21 -1.65 35.92
C ARG A 418 6.52 -2.20 37.16
N GLU A 419 5.25 -1.92 37.36
CA GLU A 419 4.48 -2.44 38.50
C GLU A 419 4.34 -3.97 38.44
N THR A 420 3.93 -4.52 37.30
CA THR A 420 3.82 -5.97 37.11
C THR A 420 5.17 -6.69 37.27
N SER A 421 6.26 -6.11 36.75
CA SER A 421 7.61 -6.62 36.95
C SER A 421 8.02 -6.60 38.43
N ALA A 422 7.68 -5.56 39.18
CA ALA A 422 7.99 -5.48 40.61
C ALA A 422 7.20 -6.54 41.41
N VAL A 423 5.91 -6.72 41.10
CA VAL A 423 5.10 -7.79 41.71
C VAL A 423 5.67 -9.16 41.39
N LEU A 424 6.11 -9.39 40.15
CA LEU A 424 6.74 -10.65 39.75
C LEU A 424 8.03 -10.91 40.55
N GLN A 425 8.89 -9.91 40.70
CA GLN A 425 10.11 -10.02 41.52
C GLN A 425 9.80 -10.38 42.97
N VAL A 426 8.76 -9.79 43.56
CA VAL A 426 8.30 -10.16 44.91
C VAL A 426 7.84 -11.62 44.94
N LYS A 427 7.04 -12.06 43.96
CA LYS A 427 6.57 -13.45 43.88
C LYS A 427 7.71 -14.45 43.68
N GLU A 428 8.73 -14.10 42.91
CA GLU A 428 9.96 -14.90 42.77
C GLU A 428 10.68 -15.04 44.11
N SER A 429 10.80 -13.95 44.89
CA SER A 429 11.40 -14.01 46.23
C SER A 429 10.59 -14.89 47.20
N GLU A 430 9.27 -14.74 47.24
CA GLU A 430 8.37 -15.58 48.06
C GLU A 430 8.47 -17.06 47.66
N LEU A 431 8.60 -17.36 46.36
CA LEU A 431 8.76 -18.73 45.87
C LEU A 431 10.10 -19.34 46.31
N VAL A 432 11.18 -18.56 46.27
CA VAL A 432 12.50 -18.97 46.76
C VAL A 432 12.44 -19.27 48.26
N ASP A 433 11.82 -18.40 49.05
CA ASP A 433 11.64 -18.59 50.48
C ASP A 433 10.82 -19.85 50.79
N ALA A 434 9.71 -20.06 50.10
CA ALA A 434 8.90 -21.28 50.22
C ALA A 434 9.69 -22.54 49.86
N LYS A 435 10.54 -22.48 48.83
CA LYS A 435 11.40 -23.61 48.42
C LYS A 435 12.45 -23.93 49.49
N LEU A 436 13.07 -22.90 50.08
CA LEU A 436 14.01 -23.08 51.19
C LEU A 436 13.32 -23.68 52.42
N GLU A 437 12.12 -23.23 52.75
CA GLU A 437 11.34 -23.78 53.86
C GLU A 437 10.94 -25.25 53.63
N ILE A 438 10.52 -25.61 52.41
CA ILE A 438 10.27 -27.01 52.04
C ILE A 438 11.54 -27.84 52.20
N GLN A 439 12.70 -27.33 51.80
CA GLN A 439 13.97 -28.03 51.97
C GLN A 439 14.32 -28.22 53.46
N ARG A 440 14.09 -27.19 54.29
CA ARG A 440 14.26 -27.26 55.75
C ARG A 440 13.36 -28.36 56.34
N LEU A 441 12.06 -28.34 56.04
CA LEU A 441 11.11 -29.35 56.50
C LEU A 441 11.46 -30.76 56.02
N LYS A 442 11.98 -30.92 54.79
CA LYS A 442 12.49 -32.22 54.31
C LYS A 442 13.66 -32.72 55.15
N SER A 443 14.60 -31.84 55.50
CA SER A 443 15.74 -32.21 56.35
C SER A 443 15.31 -32.56 57.77
N GLU A 444 14.35 -31.83 58.33
CA GLU A 444 13.75 -32.10 59.63
C GLU A 444 13.01 -33.45 59.64
N LYS A 445 12.21 -33.73 58.59
CA LYS A 445 11.57 -35.03 58.40
C LYS A 445 12.59 -36.18 58.37
N ALA A 446 13.68 -36.02 57.61
CA ALA A 446 14.72 -37.04 57.54
C ALA A 446 15.41 -37.26 58.90
N SER A 447 15.65 -36.18 59.66
CA SER A 447 16.19 -36.27 61.02
C SER A 447 15.24 -37.01 61.97
N LEU A 448 13.96 -36.66 61.96
CA LEU A 448 12.94 -37.31 62.80
C LEU A 448 12.75 -38.78 62.43
N GLN A 449 12.82 -39.12 61.14
CA GLN A 449 12.79 -40.50 60.68
C GLN A 449 13.99 -41.30 61.22
N GLY A 450 15.20 -40.74 61.18
CA GLY A 450 16.38 -41.39 61.75
C GLY A 450 16.25 -41.64 63.27
N ILE A 451 15.71 -40.67 64.02
CA ILE A 451 15.43 -40.83 65.46
C ILE A 451 14.39 -41.93 65.70
N LEU A 452 13.35 -42.01 64.85
CA LEU A 452 12.34 -43.06 64.98
C LEU A 452 12.93 -44.46 64.73
N GLU A 453 13.75 -44.62 63.68
CA GLU A 453 14.44 -45.87 63.36
C GLU A 453 15.36 -46.31 64.51
N GLU A 454 16.10 -45.37 65.13
CA GLU A 454 16.90 -45.63 66.32
C GLU A 454 16.04 -46.11 67.50
N LYS A 455 14.90 -45.46 67.75
CA LYS A 455 13.96 -45.87 68.82
C LYS A 455 13.36 -47.25 68.56
N ASP A 456 13.07 -47.61 67.31
CA ASP A 456 12.59 -48.94 66.96
C ASP A 456 13.67 -50.02 67.21
N VAL A 457 14.94 -49.72 66.93
CA VAL A 457 16.07 -50.61 67.27
C VAL A 457 16.20 -50.76 68.79
N GLU A 458 16.16 -49.66 69.55
CA GLU A 458 16.16 -49.71 71.02
C GLU A 458 14.99 -50.56 71.56
N LEU A 459 13.77 -50.38 71.04
CA LEU A 459 12.60 -51.17 71.43
C LEU A 459 12.74 -52.65 71.08
N SER A 460 13.30 -52.97 69.91
CA SER A 460 13.60 -54.35 69.51
C SER A 460 14.61 -55.00 70.45
N ASN A 461 15.67 -54.28 70.81
CA ASN A 461 16.67 -54.76 71.78
C ASN A 461 16.05 -54.98 73.16
N ALA A 462 15.24 -54.04 73.65
CA ALA A 462 14.53 -54.19 74.91
C ALA A 462 13.57 -55.39 74.92
N ARG A 463 12.86 -55.63 73.80
CA ARG A 463 12.03 -56.84 73.63
C ARG A 463 12.85 -58.12 73.67
N ASN A 464 14.00 -58.17 72.99
CA ASN A 464 14.89 -59.33 73.01
C ASN A 464 15.40 -59.61 74.43
N MET A 465 15.85 -58.57 75.15
CA MET A 465 16.25 -58.69 76.56
C MET A 465 15.11 -59.22 77.45
N MET A 466 13.87 -58.80 77.21
CA MET A 466 12.71 -59.35 77.92
C MET A 466 12.47 -60.83 77.60
N VAL A 467 12.67 -61.26 76.35
CA VAL A 467 12.56 -62.67 75.96
C VAL A 467 13.63 -63.50 76.67
N GLU A 468 14.87 -63.03 76.67
CA GLU A 468 15.98 -63.67 77.40
C GLU A 468 15.67 -63.78 78.90
N ALA A 469 15.24 -62.70 79.55
CA ALA A 469 14.86 -62.71 80.95
C ALA A 469 13.69 -63.68 81.25
N ASN A 470 12.69 -63.76 80.36
CA ASN A 470 11.60 -64.73 80.50
C ASN A 470 12.08 -66.18 80.35
N GLN A 471 13.04 -66.44 79.46
CA GLN A 471 13.67 -67.75 79.33
C GLN A 471 14.43 -68.12 80.60
N GLU A 472 15.24 -67.20 81.15
CA GLU A 472 15.92 -67.39 82.43
C GLU A 472 14.95 -67.67 83.57
N ILE A 473 13.82 -66.95 83.65
CA ILE A 473 12.76 -67.21 84.65
C ILE A 473 12.18 -68.62 84.48
N SER A 474 11.95 -69.07 83.23
CA SER A 474 11.45 -70.42 82.96
C SER A 474 12.44 -71.49 83.40
N ASP A 475 13.73 -71.30 83.12
CA ASP A 475 14.81 -72.21 83.52
C ASP A 475 14.95 -72.27 85.04
N LEU A 476 14.90 -71.11 85.71
CA LEU A 476 14.87 -71.03 87.17
C LEU A 476 13.65 -71.74 87.76
N LYS A 477 12.47 -71.61 87.14
CA LYS A 477 11.25 -72.30 87.58
C LYS A 477 11.37 -73.83 87.42
N MET A 478 11.97 -74.30 86.32
CA MET A 478 12.28 -75.72 86.12
C MET A 478 13.26 -76.24 87.17
N LEU A 479 14.32 -75.48 87.46
CA LEU A 479 15.31 -75.82 88.48
C LEU A 479 14.67 -75.85 89.87
N MET A 480 13.82 -74.89 90.19
CA MET A 480 13.06 -74.84 91.44
C MET A 480 12.13 -76.05 91.57
N ASN A 481 11.36 -76.41 90.54
CA ASN A 481 10.52 -77.61 90.56
C ASN A 481 11.33 -78.90 90.76
N ASN A 482 12.52 -79.00 90.14
CA ASN A 482 13.41 -80.12 90.35
C ASN A 482 13.91 -80.18 91.81
N LYS A 483 14.28 -79.03 92.38
CA LYS A 483 14.68 -78.93 93.80
C LYS A 483 13.53 -79.25 94.75
N GLU A 484 12.32 -78.80 94.45
CA GLU A 484 11.11 -79.14 95.20
C GLU A 484 10.86 -80.65 95.16
N THR A 485 11.02 -81.28 94.00
CA THR A 485 10.88 -82.75 93.85
C THR A 485 11.95 -83.49 94.69
N GLN A 486 13.20 -83.04 94.63
CA GLN A 486 14.29 -83.57 95.48
C GLN A 486 13.98 -83.41 96.97
N LEU A 487 13.38 -82.28 97.38
CA LEU A 487 13.02 -82.01 98.77
C LEU A 487 11.87 -82.91 99.22
N ILE A 488 10.85 -83.12 98.38
CA ILE A 488 9.76 -84.07 98.64
C ILE A 488 10.31 -85.49 98.81
N GLU A 489 11.23 -85.91 97.93
CA GLU A 489 11.88 -87.22 98.01
C GLU A 489 12.70 -87.38 99.30
N ALA A 490 13.50 -86.37 99.66
CA ALA A 490 14.25 -86.34 100.93
C ALA A 490 13.31 -86.37 102.15
N THR A 491 12.19 -85.64 102.11
CA THR A 491 11.19 -85.62 103.17
C THR A 491 10.49 -86.97 103.31
N ASN A 492 10.22 -87.67 102.20
CA ASN A 492 9.67 -89.02 102.23
C ASN A 492 10.69 -90.03 102.79
N MET A 493 11.96 -89.97 102.38
CA MET A 493 13.03 -90.79 102.97
C MET A 493 13.18 -90.55 104.48
N LEU A 494 13.10 -89.30 104.92
CA LEU A 494 13.08 -88.95 106.34
C LEU A 494 11.88 -89.57 107.05
N ARG A 495 10.68 -89.49 106.47
CA ARG A 495 9.48 -90.11 107.04
C ARG A 495 9.62 -91.63 107.15
N GLU A 496 10.14 -92.30 106.13
CA GLU A 496 10.45 -93.73 106.18
C GLU A 496 11.45 -94.06 107.29
N LYS A 497 12.50 -93.23 107.44
CA LYS A 497 13.45 -93.36 108.55
C LYS A 497 12.79 -93.13 109.91
N ASP A 498 11.89 -92.17 110.05
CA ASP A 498 11.11 -91.95 111.27
C ASP A 498 10.19 -93.14 111.57
N GLU A 499 9.56 -93.74 110.55
CA GLU A 499 8.80 -94.99 110.70
C GLU A 499 9.71 -96.14 111.15
N HIS A 500 10.91 -96.28 110.57
CA HIS A 500 11.91 -97.24 111.03
C HIS A 500 12.34 -96.98 112.48
N VAL A 501 12.54 -95.72 112.86
CA VAL A 501 12.86 -95.34 114.24
C VAL A 501 11.69 -95.67 115.17
N LYS A 502 10.43 -95.46 114.78
CA LYS A 502 9.26 -95.90 115.57
C LYS A 502 9.22 -97.42 115.74
N ILE A 503 9.54 -98.18 114.68
CA ILE A 503 9.64 -99.64 114.76
C ILE A 503 10.75 -100.03 115.75
N ILE A 504 11.95 -99.46 115.61
CA ILE A 504 13.08 -99.67 116.53
C ILE A 504 12.70 -99.26 117.96
N GLN A 505 11.95 -98.19 118.15
CA GLN A 505 11.53 -97.71 119.46
C GLN A 505 10.47 -98.63 120.09
N SER A 506 9.59 -99.23 119.28
CA SER A 506 8.67 -100.28 119.74
C SER A 506 9.41 -101.57 120.13
N GLU A 507 10.42 -101.97 119.35
CA GLU A 507 11.31 -103.09 119.68
C GLU A 507 12.16 -102.79 120.94
N LEU A 508 12.65 -101.56 121.08
CA LEU A 508 13.41 -101.10 122.24
C LEU A 508 12.55 -101.14 123.51
N ASN A 509 11.30 -100.68 123.45
CA ASN A 509 10.37 -100.77 124.57
C ASN A 509 10.11 -102.23 124.99
N ASP A 510 10.03 -103.15 124.02
CA ASP A 510 9.89 -104.59 124.27
C ASP A 510 11.15 -105.19 124.94
N THR A 511 12.35 -104.70 124.57
CA THR A 511 13.61 -105.07 125.23
C THR A 511 13.82 -104.42 126.59
N ASN A 512 13.36 -103.18 126.80
CA ASN A 512 13.40 -102.50 128.09
C ASN A 512 12.48 -103.17 129.12
N GLN A 513 11.33 -103.68 128.69
CA GLN A 513 10.46 -104.46 129.58
C GLN A 513 11.15 -105.75 130.04
N LYS A 514 11.91 -106.41 129.15
CA LYS A 514 12.75 -107.57 129.48
C LYS A 514 13.97 -107.18 130.35
N ALA A 515 14.49 -105.96 130.23
CA ALA A 515 15.57 -105.44 131.07
C ALA A 515 15.11 -105.13 132.51
N PHE A 516 13.88 -104.62 132.69
CA PHE A 516 13.28 -104.41 134.01
C PHE A 516 13.13 -105.71 134.83
N GLU A 517 12.88 -106.84 134.16
CA GLU A 517 12.84 -108.17 134.79
C GLU A 517 14.24 -108.68 135.20
N ALA A 518 15.30 -108.21 134.53
CA ALA A 518 16.69 -108.51 134.87
C ALA A 518 17.26 -107.55 135.96
N GLU A 519 16.79 -106.30 136.01
CA GLU A 519 17.21 -105.26 136.96
C GLU A 519 16.85 -105.60 138.42
N THR A 520 15.71 -106.25 138.64
CA THR A 520 15.28 -106.73 139.98
C THR A 520 16.16 -107.86 140.55
N VAL A 521 16.96 -108.53 139.72
CA VAL A 521 17.89 -109.58 140.15
C VAL A 521 19.31 -109.02 140.39
N VAL A 522 19.67 -107.90 139.78
CA VAL A 522 20.98 -107.24 139.92
C VAL A 522 21.06 -106.31 141.15
N GLU A 523 19.92 -105.86 141.68
CA GLU A 523 19.84 -104.95 142.85
C GLU A 523 20.32 -105.56 144.18
N ARG A 524 20.60 -106.88 144.25
CA ARG A 524 21.01 -107.57 145.49
C ARG A 524 22.51 -107.82 145.64
N ILE A 525 23.34 -107.59 144.61
CA ILE A 525 24.74 -108.09 144.63
C ILE A 525 25.81 -107.01 144.34
N LEU A 526 25.49 -105.82 143.81
CA LEU A 526 26.53 -104.87 143.40
C LEU A 526 26.70 -103.65 144.33
N GLY A 527 27.35 -103.87 145.48
CA GLY A 527 28.41 -102.95 145.93
C GLY A 527 28.09 -101.86 146.96
N LEU A 528 28.44 -102.15 148.22
CA LEU A 528 28.91 -101.15 149.19
C LEU A 528 30.38 -100.73 148.95
N THR A 529 31.08 -101.30 147.97
CA THR A 529 32.53 -101.07 147.87
C THR A 529 33.02 -101.43 146.48
N ASN A 530 33.51 -100.49 145.66
CA ASN A 530 34.33 -100.84 144.50
C ASN A 530 35.32 -99.73 144.09
N LYS A 531 36.59 -100.13 143.89
CA LYS A 531 37.74 -99.35 143.40
C LYS A 531 38.24 -99.99 142.10
N LEU A 532 38.32 -99.24 140.97
CA LEU A 532 39.45 -99.20 139.99
C LEU A 532 39.13 -98.35 138.72
N VAL A 533 39.94 -97.31 138.46
CA VAL A 533 40.78 -97.02 137.26
C VAL A 533 40.21 -97.04 135.79
N THR A 534 40.17 -95.82 135.20
CA THR A 534 40.56 -95.29 133.84
C THR A 534 39.92 -95.65 132.49
N SER A 535 39.96 -94.61 131.61
CA SER A 535 40.40 -94.59 130.17
C SER A 535 39.28 -94.61 129.10
N ILE A 536 39.00 -93.56 128.30
CA ILE A 536 39.71 -92.86 127.18
C ILE A 536 39.27 -93.34 125.76
N LYS A 537 39.10 -92.36 124.83
CA LYS A 537 39.23 -92.38 123.33
C LYS A 537 38.04 -92.80 122.45
N ASP A 538 37.88 -92.38 121.17
CA ASP A 538 38.69 -91.80 120.06
C ASP A 538 37.70 -91.02 119.11
N GLU A 539 37.98 -89.89 118.44
CA GLU A 539 38.82 -89.58 117.24
C GLU A 539 38.19 -89.84 115.84
N ASP A 540 38.65 -89.01 114.88
CA ASP A 540 38.85 -89.26 113.43
C ASP A 540 37.94 -88.69 112.29
N THR A 541 38.48 -87.65 111.61
CA THR A 541 38.97 -87.57 110.18
C THR A 541 38.17 -87.06 108.93
N ASN A 542 38.83 -86.09 108.24
CA ASN A 542 39.12 -85.90 106.78
C ASN A 542 37.96 -85.60 105.76
N SER A 543 38.06 -84.87 104.61
CA SER A 543 39.14 -84.53 103.65
C SER A 543 38.71 -83.47 102.56
N SER A 544 39.63 -82.59 102.10
CA SER A 544 39.98 -82.12 100.71
C SER A 544 39.11 -81.26 99.72
N ARG A 545 39.65 -80.06 99.34
CA ARG A 545 39.94 -79.33 98.02
C ARG A 545 39.46 -79.87 96.61
N PRO A 546 39.72 -79.22 95.41
CA PRO A 546 39.81 -77.79 94.88
C PRO A 546 39.36 -77.48 93.37
N LEU A 547 39.48 -76.20 92.91
CA LEU A 547 40.11 -75.66 91.63
C LEU A 547 39.35 -75.26 90.30
N LEU A 548 39.78 -74.09 89.72
CA LEU A 548 39.98 -73.60 88.29
C LEU A 548 38.75 -73.32 87.36
N ASP A 549 38.70 -72.45 86.31
CA ASP A 549 39.61 -71.55 85.53
C ASP A 549 38.79 -70.68 84.51
N GLY A 550 39.44 -69.68 83.85
CA GLY A 550 39.11 -69.16 82.49
C GLY A 550 38.84 -67.63 82.44
N MET A 551 39.72 -66.69 82.06
CA MET A 551 40.73 -66.51 80.98
C MET A 551 40.12 -66.09 79.62
N GLY A 552 40.37 -64.84 79.19
CA GLY A 552 40.07 -64.35 77.84
C GLY A 552 40.34 -62.84 77.66
N ASN A 553 41.36 -62.49 76.87
CA ASN A 553 41.96 -61.15 76.73
C ASN A 553 41.47 -60.35 75.49
N GLN A 554 41.94 -59.08 75.39
CA GLN A 554 42.29 -58.32 74.17
C GLN A 554 41.12 -57.68 73.36
N LEU A 555 41.19 -56.51 72.71
CA LEU A 555 42.22 -55.50 72.39
C LEU A 555 41.49 -54.25 71.81
N LEU A 556 42.00 -53.04 72.05
CA LEU A 556 42.16 -51.92 71.09
C LEU A 556 41.13 -51.73 69.94
N GLU A 557 40.24 -50.73 70.04
CA GLU A 557 39.94 -49.80 68.93
C GLU A 557 39.17 -48.57 69.45
N ARG A 558 39.90 -47.59 69.98
CA ARG A 558 39.38 -46.26 70.32
C ARG A 558 40.43 -45.29 69.82
N LEU A 559 40.06 -44.46 68.85
CA LEU A 559 40.80 -43.37 68.16
C LEU A 559 40.90 -43.58 66.64
N SER A 560 39.83 -43.23 65.91
CA SER A 560 39.88 -42.77 64.51
C SER A 560 38.48 -42.32 64.03
N GLU A 561 38.05 -41.11 64.35
CA GLU A 561 36.83 -40.55 63.72
C GLU A 561 36.83 -39.03 63.47
N GLU A 562 37.77 -38.26 64.02
CA GLU A 562 37.75 -36.79 63.88
C GLU A 562 38.26 -36.19 62.54
N PRO A 563 39.23 -36.77 61.77
CA PRO A 563 39.70 -36.14 60.51
C PRO A 563 38.83 -36.43 59.28
N ALA A 564 37.98 -37.45 59.33
CA ALA A 564 37.23 -37.93 58.17
C ALA A 564 35.98 -37.09 57.84
N ILE A 565 35.47 -36.34 58.82
CA ILE A 565 34.25 -35.54 58.69
C ILE A 565 34.57 -34.22 57.98
N GLU A 566 35.68 -33.56 58.32
CA GLU A 566 36.12 -32.28 57.72
C GLU A 566 36.46 -32.43 56.23
N MET A 567 37.22 -33.46 55.85
CA MET A 567 37.49 -33.76 54.43
C MET A 567 36.22 -34.10 53.65
N ARG A 568 35.26 -34.82 54.25
CA ARG A 568 33.97 -35.16 53.61
C ARG A 568 33.11 -33.91 53.38
N TRP A 569 33.17 -32.92 54.27
CA TRP A 569 32.48 -31.63 54.10
C TRP A 569 33.11 -30.76 53.01
N GLN A 570 34.44 -30.68 52.96
CA GLN A 570 35.13 -29.96 51.88
C GLN A 570 34.91 -30.63 50.52
N GLN A 571 34.90 -31.96 50.47
CA GLN A 571 34.60 -32.71 49.25
C GLN A 571 33.16 -32.46 48.76
N LYS A 572 32.16 -32.47 49.65
CA LYS A 572 30.77 -32.12 49.31
C LYS A 572 30.60 -30.68 48.85
N ARG A 573 31.38 -29.74 49.40
CA ARG A 573 31.37 -28.33 48.98
C ARG A 573 31.95 -28.17 47.57
N LEU A 574 33.11 -28.78 47.31
CA LEU A 574 33.73 -28.78 45.99
C LEU A 574 32.89 -29.51 44.96
N GLU A 575 32.18 -30.59 45.33
CA GLU A 575 31.22 -31.27 44.44
C GLU A 575 30.05 -30.36 44.04
N LYS A 576 29.51 -29.56 44.96
CA LYS A 576 28.46 -28.57 44.65
C LYS A 576 28.98 -27.42 43.79
N GLU A 577 30.17 -26.92 44.06
CA GLU A 577 30.82 -25.87 43.26
C GLU A 577 31.13 -26.40 41.85
N LEU A 578 31.57 -27.65 41.72
CA LEU A 578 31.78 -28.34 40.44
C LEU A 578 30.46 -28.51 39.68
N GLU A 579 29.39 -28.92 40.35
CA GLU A 579 28.09 -29.11 39.69
C GLU A 579 27.49 -27.78 39.22
N LEU A 580 27.62 -26.72 40.02
CA LEU A 580 27.23 -25.36 39.63
C LEU A 580 28.09 -24.82 38.48
N ALA A 581 29.38 -25.14 38.45
CA ALA A 581 30.26 -24.81 37.32
C ALA A 581 29.87 -25.57 36.04
N LYS A 582 29.47 -26.85 36.13
CA LYS A 582 28.96 -27.62 34.99
C LYS A 582 27.64 -27.06 34.47
N GLU A 583 26.72 -26.68 35.35
CA GLU A 583 25.45 -26.05 34.95
C GLU A 583 25.68 -24.70 34.26
N ASN A 584 26.59 -23.87 34.80
CA ASN A 584 26.98 -22.62 34.16
C ASN A 584 27.67 -22.84 32.81
N LEU A 585 28.51 -23.87 32.68
CA LEU A 585 29.15 -24.23 31.42
C LEU A 585 28.10 -24.65 30.38
N LYS A 586 27.14 -25.51 30.76
CA LYS A 586 26.02 -25.90 29.88
C LYS A 586 25.18 -24.70 29.45
N LYS A 587 24.89 -23.76 30.36
CA LYS A 587 24.18 -22.52 30.02
C LYS A 587 24.96 -21.69 29.01
N LYS A 588 26.28 -21.54 29.21
CA LYS A 588 27.15 -20.82 28.28
C LYS A 588 27.28 -21.51 26.94
N GLU A 589 27.34 -22.84 26.89
CA GLU A 589 27.28 -23.62 25.65
C GLU A 589 25.98 -23.38 24.88
N MET A 590 24.83 -23.36 25.58
CA MET A 590 23.53 -23.04 24.97
C MET A 590 23.46 -21.60 24.45
N GLU A 591 24.00 -20.63 25.18
CA GLU A 591 24.12 -19.22 24.73
C GLU A 591 25.01 -19.11 23.48
N VAL A 592 26.13 -19.83 23.43
CA VAL A 592 27.03 -19.87 22.26
C VAL A 592 26.34 -20.50 21.06
N LEU A 593 25.62 -21.60 21.24
CA LEU A 593 24.85 -22.24 20.14
C LEU A 593 23.73 -21.32 19.63
N ALA A 594 23.07 -20.57 20.52
CA ALA A 594 22.07 -19.58 20.12
C ALA A 594 22.71 -18.43 19.33
N ALA A 595 23.86 -17.92 19.79
CA ALA A 595 24.62 -16.88 19.08
C ALA A 595 25.11 -17.38 17.71
N GLN A 596 25.57 -18.63 17.62
CA GLN A 596 26.02 -19.23 16.37
C GLN A 596 24.86 -19.36 15.36
N ARG A 597 23.66 -19.76 15.81
CA ARG A 597 22.46 -19.77 14.96
C ARG A 597 22.10 -18.36 14.49
N ALA A 598 22.12 -17.37 15.37
CA ALA A 598 21.85 -15.98 15.01
C ALA A 598 22.85 -15.44 13.96
N LEU A 599 24.14 -15.77 14.11
CA LEU A 599 25.17 -15.43 13.12
C LEU A 599 24.91 -16.10 11.77
N THR A 600 24.56 -17.38 11.73
CA THR A 600 24.25 -18.05 10.46
C THR A 600 23.04 -17.47 9.74
N ILE A 601 22.03 -17.00 10.49
CA ILE A 601 20.87 -16.30 9.91
C ILE A 601 21.32 -14.95 9.33
N LYS A 602 22.14 -14.19 10.06
CA LYS A 602 22.67 -12.90 9.61
C LYS A 602 23.59 -13.04 8.40
N ASP A 603 24.42 -14.08 8.33
CA ASP A 603 25.23 -14.39 7.15
C ASP A 603 24.36 -14.73 5.93
N GLY A 604 23.23 -15.44 6.13
CA GLY A 604 22.24 -15.69 5.09
C GLY A 604 21.58 -14.41 4.56
N GLU A 605 21.17 -13.51 5.47
CA GLU A 605 20.64 -12.19 5.11
C GLU A 605 21.67 -11.35 4.33
N LEU A 606 22.93 -11.31 4.78
CA LEU A 606 24.02 -10.59 4.11
C LEU A 606 24.31 -11.15 2.72
N LYS A 607 24.25 -12.48 2.55
CA LYS A 607 24.43 -13.11 1.24
C LYS A 607 23.30 -12.71 0.28
N MET A 608 22.06 -12.66 0.76
CA MET A 608 20.91 -12.21 -0.03
C MET A 608 21.01 -10.73 -0.40
N THR A 609 21.47 -9.87 0.52
CA THR A 609 21.66 -8.44 0.22
C THR A 609 22.79 -8.20 -0.77
N LEU A 610 23.90 -8.95 -0.67
CA LEU A 610 24.98 -8.94 -1.66
C LEU A 610 24.48 -9.35 -3.04
N SER A 611 23.77 -10.48 -3.17
CA SER A 611 23.23 -10.90 -4.47
C SER A 611 22.25 -9.88 -5.06
N ARG A 612 21.48 -9.17 -4.23
CA ARG A 612 20.61 -8.07 -4.68
C ARG A 612 21.40 -6.85 -5.14
N LEU A 613 22.52 -6.55 -4.48
CA LEU A 613 23.40 -5.46 -4.87
C LEU A 613 24.09 -5.77 -6.21
N ASP A 614 24.62 -6.98 -6.37
CA ASP A 614 25.23 -7.44 -7.63
C ASP A 614 24.23 -7.35 -8.79
N ALA A 615 22.97 -7.76 -8.58
CA ALA A 615 21.93 -7.62 -9.59
C ALA A 615 21.67 -6.15 -9.98
N LYS A 616 21.69 -5.24 -9.00
CA LYS A 616 21.53 -3.79 -9.24
C LYS A 616 22.74 -3.19 -9.96
N GLU A 617 23.94 -3.68 -9.68
CA GLU A 617 25.17 -3.25 -10.37
C GLU A 617 25.15 -3.66 -11.85
N GLU A 618 24.73 -4.89 -12.16
CA GLU A 618 24.56 -5.33 -13.56
C GLU A 618 23.44 -4.57 -14.29
N GLU A 619 22.31 -4.27 -13.63
CA GLU A 619 21.27 -3.39 -14.19
C GLU A 619 21.84 -2.00 -14.52
N LEU A 620 22.60 -1.38 -13.60
CA LEU A 620 23.22 -0.07 -13.83
C LEU A 620 24.26 -0.10 -14.95
N LYS A 621 25.01 -1.20 -15.06
CA LYS A 621 25.96 -1.40 -16.15
C LYS A 621 25.24 -1.47 -17.50
N LYS A 622 24.13 -2.21 -17.59
CA LYS A 622 23.31 -2.30 -18.81
C LYS A 622 22.75 -0.93 -19.22
N VAL A 623 22.21 -0.15 -18.27
CA VAL A 623 21.70 1.21 -18.55
C VAL A 623 22.83 2.13 -19.04
N ARG A 624 24.03 2.00 -18.48
CA ARG A 624 25.19 2.79 -18.94
C ARG A 624 25.59 2.42 -20.37
N GLU A 625 25.59 1.12 -20.69
CA GLU A 625 25.87 0.63 -22.04
C GLU A 625 24.83 1.16 -23.04
N GLU A 626 23.54 1.10 -22.70
CA GLU A 626 22.43 1.66 -23.51
C GLU A 626 22.62 3.17 -23.74
N VAL A 627 22.91 3.95 -22.69
CA VAL A 627 23.16 5.41 -22.84
C VAL A 627 24.37 5.70 -23.74
N THR A 628 25.41 4.86 -23.68
CA THR A 628 26.56 5.02 -24.59
C THR A 628 26.22 4.65 -26.03
N GLU A 629 25.34 3.67 -26.24
CA GLU A 629 24.85 3.28 -27.56
C GLU A 629 23.97 4.38 -28.16
N ASP A 630 23.02 4.91 -27.41
CA ASP A 630 22.18 6.06 -27.79
C ASP A 630 23.02 7.28 -28.15
N SER A 631 24.07 7.57 -27.37
CA SER A 631 25.00 8.66 -27.67
C SER A 631 25.76 8.46 -28.98
N ASN A 632 26.14 7.22 -29.29
CA ASN A 632 26.83 6.88 -30.53
C ASN A 632 25.87 6.92 -31.74
N ASP A 633 24.63 6.50 -31.57
CA ASP A 633 23.61 6.59 -32.62
C ASP A 633 23.22 8.04 -32.90
N LEU A 634 23.13 8.90 -31.88
CA LEU A 634 22.94 10.34 -32.07
C LEU A 634 24.10 10.96 -32.86
N LYS A 635 25.35 10.56 -32.58
CA LYS A 635 26.52 11.00 -33.36
C LYS A 635 26.47 10.52 -34.81
N ARG A 636 26.02 9.30 -35.07
CA ARG A 636 25.83 8.78 -36.43
C ARG A 636 24.73 9.54 -37.18
N LEU A 637 23.61 9.82 -36.53
CA LEU A 637 22.53 10.63 -37.11
C LEU A 637 23.00 12.04 -37.42
N TYR A 638 23.80 12.64 -36.52
CA TYR A 638 24.40 13.95 -36.76
C TYR A 638 25.37 13.93 -37.94
N ALA A 639 26.21 12.89 -38.06
CA ALA A 639 27.10 12.71 -39.20
C ALA A 639 26.34 12.52 -40.52
N LEU A 640 25.27 11.72 -40.53
CA LEU A 640 24.41 11.52 -41.70
C LEU A 640 23.66 12.79 -42.11
N ALA A 641 23.19 13.56 -41.14
CA ALA A 641 22.58 14.87 -41.40
C ALA A 641 23.60 15.84 -42.00
N GLN A 642 24.83 15.83 -41.49
CA GLN A 642 25.90 16.69 -41.98
C GLN A 642 26.42 16.26 -43.37
N GLU A 643 26.42 14.97 -43.68
CA GLU A 643 26.74 14.44 -45.02
C GLU A 643 25.66 14.85 -46.04
N LYS A 644 24.37 14.74 -45.69
CA LYS A 644 23.27 15.21 -46.54
C LYS A 644 23.29 16.72 -46.79
N ILE A 645 23.71 17.51 -45.80
CA ILE A 645 23.86 18.97 -45.94
C ILE A 645 25.15 19.31 -46.73
N GLY A 646 26.15 18.42 -46.75
CA GLY A 646 27.39 18.59 -47.50
C GLY A 646 27.25 18.31 -49.00
N GLU A 647 26.37 17.40 -49.41
CA GLU A 647 26.18 17.01 -50.82
C GLU A 647 25.16 17.87 -51.58
N VAL A 648 24.20 18.50 -50.90
CA VAL A 648 23.20 19.38 -51.53
C VAL A 648 23.71 20.81 -51.46
N SER A 649 24.10 21.40 -52.60
CA SER A 649 24.53 22.79 -52.62
C SER A 649 23.36 23.69 -52.21
N LEU A 650 23.64 24.79 -51.50
CA LEU A 650 22.64 25.81 -51.16
C LEU A 650 21.85 26.30 -52.40
N GLY A 651 22.44 26.18 -53.60
CA GLY A 651 21.77 26.45 -54.86
C GLY A 651 20.71 25.41 -55.21
N ASP A 652 20.97 24.12 -55.00
CA ASP A 652 20.03 23.04 -55.31
C ASP A 652 18.83 23.05 -54.34
N LEU A 653 19.07 23.35 -53.05
CA LEU A 653 17.99 23.51 -52.08
C LEU A 653 17.13 24.77 -52.34
N ALA A 654 17.76 25.85 -52.83
CA ALA A 654 17.03 27.05 -53.25
C ALA A 654 16.22 26.80 -54.52
N ILE A 655 16.74 26.02 -55.46
CA ILE A 655 16.01 25.61 -56.68
C ILE A 655 14.84 24.70 -56.32
N GLU A 656 15.03 23.71 -55.44
CA GLU A 656 13.95 22.83 -54.98
C GLU A 656 12.86 23.62 -54.23
N LYS A 657 13.25 24.57 -53.39
CA LYS A 657 12.31 25.48 -52.71
C LYS A 657 11.52 26.35 -53.70
N LEU A 658 12.19 26.95 -54.68
CA LEU A 658 11.54 27.77 -55.71
C LEU A 658 10.63 26.94 -56.62
N GLN A 659 10.99 25.68 -56.91
CA GLN A 659 10.15 24.76 -57.68
C GLN A 659 8.91 24.36 -56.89
N LEU A 660 9.03 24.15 -55.57
CA LEU A 660 7.91 23.80 -54.70
C LEU A 660 6.97 24.99 -54.50
N GLU A 661 7.51 26.20 -54.37
CA GLU A 661 6.75 27.45 -54.28
C GLU A 661 6.03 27.77 -55.61
N ALA A 662 6.68 27.54 -56.76
CA ALA A 662 6.04 27.65 -58.07
C ALA A 662 4.91 26.64 -58.24
N ALA A 663 5.12 25.38 -57.85
CA ALA A 663 4.07 24.35 -57.89
C ALA A 663 2.90 24.69 -56.97
N GLN A 664 3.17 25.26 -55.78
CA GLN A 664 2.13 25.68 -54.85
C GLN A 664 1.29 26.85 -55.41
N LEU A 665 1.94 27.84 -56.04
CA LEU A 665 1.26 28.96 -56.70
C LEU A 665 0.46 28.51 -57.93
N GLU A 666 0.95 27.53 -58.70
CA GLU A 666 0.21 26.94 -59.82
C GLU A 666 -1.05 26.20 -59.34
N VAL A 667 -0.95 25.46 -58.23
CA VAL A 667 -2.10 24.81 -57.60
C VAL A 667 -3.10 25.85 -57.12
N GLU A 668 -2.66 26.91 -56.42
CA GLU A 668 -3.54 27.97 -55.92
C GLU A 668 -4.23 28.76 -57.04
N ALA A 669 -3.52 29.01 -58.15
CA ALA A 669 -4.10 29.63 -59.34
C ALA A 669 -5.13 28.71 -60.01
N ALA A 670 -4.85 27.40 -60.09
CA ALA A 670 -5.78 26.42 -60.64
C ALA A 670 -7.04 26.25 -59.77
N THR A 671 -6.90 26.25 -58.44
CA THR A 671 -8.04 26.19 -57.51
C THR A 671 -8.90 27.45 -57.58
N ASN A 672 -8.29 28.64 -57.62
CA ASN A 672 -9.02 29.90 -57.78
C ASN A 672 -9.75 29.99 -59.13
N ALA A 673 -9.14 29.49 -60.21
CA ALA A 673 -9.78 29.45 -61.52
C ALA A 673 -10.99 28.48 -61.55
N LEU A 674 -10.89 27.34 -60.87
CA LEU A 674 -11.99 26.38 -60.71
C LEU A 674 -13.13 26.95 -59.87
N GLU A 675 -12.82 27.63 -58.76
CA GLU A 675 -13.82 28.30 -57.92
C GLU A 675 -14.57 29.38 -58.70
N LYS A 676 -13.86 30.20 -59.48
CA LYS A 676 -14.49 31.24 -60.32
C LYS A 676 -15.35 30.66 -61.43
N LEU A 677 -14.94 29.53 -62.03
CA LEU A 677 -15.75 28.81 -63.02
C LEU A 677 -17.03 28.24 -62.41
N ALA A 678 -16.95 27.69 -61.19
CA ALA A 678 -18.12 27.19 -60.46
C ALA A 678 -19.10 28.32 -60.11
N GLU A 679 -18.60 29.47 -59.65
CA GLU A 679 -19.41 30.66 -59.36
C GLU A 679 -20.12 31.18 -60.62
N MET A 680 -19.39 31.33 -61.74
CA MET A 680 -19.96 31.75 -63.02
C MET A 680 -20.99 30.75 -63.56
N SER A 681 -20.77 29.44 -63.39
CA SER A 681 -21.72 28.40 -63.76
C SER A 681 -23.00 28.50 -62.94
N SER A 682 -22.89 28.71 -61.63
CA SER A 682 -24.03 28.91 -60.73
C SER A 682 -24.84 30.18 -61.09
N GLU A 683 -24.16 31.29 -61.39
CA GLU A 683 -24.81 32.51 -61.86
C GLU A 683 -25.54 32.32 -63.21
N LEU A 684 -24.95 31.57 -64.13
CA LEU A 684 -25.53 31.27 -65.43
C LEU A 684 -26.79 30.40 -65.28
N VAL A 685 -26.75 29.39 -64.40
CA VAL A 685 -27.91 28.56 -64.03
C VAL A 685 -29.01 29.41 -63.41
N ASN A 686 -28.67 30.29 -62.45
CA ASN A 686 -29.64 31.17 -61.80
C ASN A 686 -30.28 32.17 -62.79
N LYS A 687 -29.48 32.75 -63.70
CA LYS A 687 -30.00 33.60 -64.79
C LYS A 687 -30.89 32.83 -65.76
N ALA A 688 -30.52 31.60 -66.11
CA ALA A 688 -31.33 30.73 -66.97
C ALA A 688 -32.65 30.31 -66.30
N ILE A 689 -32.66 30.10 -64.99
CA ILE A 689 -33.88 29.82 -64.20
C ILE A 689 -34.79 31.05 -64.16
N LEU A 690 -34.24 32.25 -63.91
CA LEU A 690 -35.00 33.50 -63.90
C LEU A 690 -35.59 33.87 -65.28
N SER A 691 -34.90 33.54 -66.38
CA SER A 691 -35.44 33.70 -67.74
C SER A 691 -36.63 32.78 -68.03
N VAL A 692 -36.80 31.65 -67.33
CA VAL A 692 -37.96 30.75 -67.48
C VAL A 692 -39.19 31.27 -66.73
N GLU A 693 -39.01 32.06 -65.67
CA GLU A 693 -40.12 32.65 -64.89
C GLU A 693 -40.69 33.93 -65.54
N ALA A 694 -39.89 34.66 -66.32
CA ALA A 694 -40.32 35.88 -67.00
C ALA A 694 -41.23 35.63 -68.23
N ASP A 695 -41.18 34.45 -68.86
CA ASP A 695 -41.95 34.15 -70.06
C ASP A 695 -43.39 33.63 -69.80
N ASN A 696 -43.81 33.49 -68.53
CA ASN A 696 -45.13 32.95 -68.17
C ASN A 696 -46.21 34.01 -67.85
N CYS A 697 -45.91 35.29 -68.01
CA CYS A 697 -46.89 36.38 -67.85
C CYS A 697 -46.55 37.54 -68.78
N ILE A 698 -47.15 37.60 -69.98
CA ILE A 698 -47.67 38.83 -70.62
C ILE A 698 -48.43 38.42 -71.90
N SER A 699 -49.76 38.56 -71.83
CA SER A 699 -50.68 38.57 -72.97
C SER A 699 -51.26 39.98 -73.03
N LEU A 700 -51.02 40.75 -74.10
CA LEU A 700 -51.85 41.85 -74.67
C LEU A 700 -51.10 42.66 -75.79
N VAL A 701 -51.15 42.18 -77.05
CA VAL A 701 -51.69 42.81 -78.31
C VAL A 701 -51.56 44.36 -78.50
N PRO A 702 -51.42 44.95 -79.73
CA PRO A 702 -50.78 44.58 -81.02
C PRO A 702 -50.00 45.74 -81.73
N ILE A 703 -49.38 45.49 -82.90
CA ILE A 703 -49.49 46.23 -84.21
C ILE A 703 -48.34 45.84 -85.17
N ASP A 704 -48.73 45.26 -86.32
CA ASP A 704 -48.25 45.33 -87.73
C ASP A 704 -46.80 45.81 -88.04
N ASP A 705 -46.05 45.28 -89.03
CA ASP A 705 -46.43 44.61 -90.26
C ASP A 705 -45.23 43.96 -90.98
N LYS A 706 -45.53 43.03 -91.91
CA LYS A 706 -44.74 42.49 -93.05
C LYS A 706 -43.80 41.25 -92.90
N ALA A 707 -44.41 40.13 -93.29
CA ALA A 707 -44.01 39.21 -94.38
C ALA A 707 -42.78 38.30 -94.20
N SER A 708 -42.97 36.99 -93.96
CA SER A 708 -43.21 35.96 -95.00
C SER A 708 -42.91 34.53 -94.49
N ASN A 709 -43.92 33.67 -94.63
CA ASN A 709 -43.94 32.21 -94.86
C ASN A 709 -42.98 31.22 -94.16
N SER A 710 -43.63 30.38 -93.35
CA SER A 710 -43.63 28.90 -93.40
C SER A 710 -42.31 28.17 -93.09
N ILE A 711 -42.25 27.47 -91.97
CA ILE A 711 -42.67 26.07 -91.77
C ILE A 711 -42.33 25.72 -90.31
N THR A 712 -43.29 25.08 -89.66
CA THR A 712 -43.19 24.43 -88.37
C THR A 712 -41.95 23.54 -88.27
N ASP A 713 -41.14 23.71 -87.22
CA ASP A 713 -40.47 22.55 -86.65
C ASP A 713 -40.31 22.67 -85.13
N THR A 714 -40.88 21.66 -84.49
CA THR A 714 -41.08 21.41 -83.07
C THR A 714 -39.76 21.03 -82.40
N SER A 715 -38.75 21.89 -82.44
CA SER A 715 -37.42 21.59 -81.85
C SER A 715 -36.91 22.63 -80.85
N LYS A 716 -37.64 23.73 -80.62
CA LYS A 716 -37.20 24.80 -79.69
C LYS A 716 -37.42 24.50 -78.21
N SER A 717 -38.38 23.65 -77.82
CA SER A 717 -38.48 23.17 -76.42
C SER A 717 -37.41 22.13 -76.10
N ASP A 718 -37.00 21.35 -77.10
CA ASP A 718 -35.97 20.32 -76.95
C ASP A 718 -34.57 20.95 -76.92
N CYS A 719 -34.30 21.97 -77.73
CA CYS A 719 -33.04 22.72 -77.68
C CYS A 719 -32.87 23.48 -76.34
N PHE A 720 -33.93 24.07 -75.79
CA PHE A 720 -33.84 24.78 -74.50
C PHE A 720 -33.74 23.81 -73.30
N SER A 721 -34.40 22.65 -73.37
CA SER A 721 -34.23 21.59 -72.36
C SER A 721 -32.90 20.86 -72.48
N GLU A 722 -32.33 20.71 -73.69
CA GLU A 722 -30.95 20.25 -73.91
C GLU A 722 -29.93 21.25 -73.41
N VAL A 723 -30.12 22.55 -73.62
CA VAL A 723 -29.27 23.61 -73.06
C VAL A 723 -29.39 23.64 -71.54
N LYS A 724 -30.61 23.52 -70.98
CA LYS A 724 -30.81 23.43 -69.52
C LYS A 724 -30.17 22.17 -68.92
N ALA A 725 -30.32 21.02 -69.58
CA ALA A 725 -29.67 19.77 -69.15
C ALA A 725 -28.15 19.79 -69.37
N GLY A 726 -27.67 20.47 -70.42
CA GLY A 726 -26.25 20.68 -70.70
C GLY A 726 -25.59 21.58 -69.67
N VAL A 727 -26.22 22.71 -69.33
CA VAL A 727 -25.77 23.65 -68.32
C VAL A 727 -25.85 23.02 -66.92
N ALA A 728 -26.90 22.26 -66.59
CA ALA A 728 -26.97 21.52 -65.34
C ALA A 728 -25.89 20.41 -65.23
N ARG A 729 -25.58 19.72 -66.33
CA ARG A 729 -24.48 18.73 -66.37
C ARG A 729 -23.11 19.37 -66.23
N LEU A 730 -22.88 20.52 -66.87
CA LEU A 730 -21.64 21.30 -66.71
C LEU A 730 -21.48 21.84 -65.28
N SER A 731 -22.57 22.30 -64.66
CA SER A 731 -22.57 22.74 -63.26
C SER A 731 -22.25 21.59 -62.30
N ALA A 732 -22.89 20.42 -62.49
CA ALA A 732 -22.61 19.24 -61.68
C ALA A 732 -21.16 18.72 -61.87
N LEU A 733 -20.64 18.77 -63.10
CA LEU A 733 -19.24 18.41 -63.40
C LEU A 733 -18.25 19.41 -62.77
N SER A 734 -18.59 20.71 -62.77
CA SER A 734 -17.80 21.75 -62.13
C SER A 734 -17.79 21.61 -60.60
N GLU A 735 -18.94 21.33 -59.97
CA GLU A 735 -19.03 21.03 -58.53
C GLU A 735 -18.28 19.75 -58.16
N GLN A 736 -18.34 18.72 -59.00
CA GLN A 736 -17.59 17.48 -58.79
C GLN A 736 -16.08 17.71 -58.86
N LEU A 737 -15.59 18.50 -59.82
CA LEU A 737 -14.18 18.86 -59.94
C LEU A 737 -13.69 19.72 -58.76
N VAL A 738 -14.55 20.60 -58.23
CA VAL A 738 -14.27 21.40 -57.01
C VAL A 738 -14.20 20.51 -55.76
N MET A 739 -15.10 19.52 -55.63
CA MET A 739 -15.05 18.54 -54.54
C MET A 739 -13.85 17.58 -54.65
N GLU A 740 -13.50 17.13 -55.85
CA GLU A 740 -12.31 16.29 -56.10
C GLU A 740 -11.01 17.08 -55.85
N ALA A 741 -11.02 18.41 -56.03
CA ALA A 741 -9.93 19.31 -55.67
C ALA A 741 -9.88 19.67 -54.16
N GLY A 742 -10.79 19.15 -53.34
CA GLY A 742 -10.81 19.36 -51.88
C GLY A 742 -11.25 20.76 -51.43
N ILE A 743 -11.85 21.55 -52.32
CA ILE A 743 -12.33 22.90 -52.03
C ILE A 743 -13.76 22.76 -51.46
N ALA A 744 -13.97 23.17 -50.21
CA ALA A 744 -15.30 23.13 -49.59
C ALA A 744 -16.22 24.18 -50.27
N PRO A 745 -17.44 23.81 -50.70
CA PRO A 745 -18.34 24.76 -51.33
C PRO A 745 -18.78 25.83 -50.31
N ALA A 746 -18.58 27.10 -50.66
CA ALA A 746 -19.15 28.22 -49.91
C ALA A 746 -20.69 28.17 -50.04
N ASN A 747 -21.37 28.10 -48.88
CA ASN A 747 -22.82 28.21 -48.78
C ASN A 747 -23.35 29.58 -49.23
#